data_AF-A0A9E3ZA61-F1
#
_entry.id   AF-A0A9E3ZA61-F1
#
_cell.length_a   1.000
_cell.length_b   1.000
_cell.length_c   1.000
_cell.angle_alpha   90.00
_cell.angle_beta   90.00
_cell.angle_gamma   90.00
#
_symmetry.space_group_name_H-M   'P 1'
#
loop_
_entity.id
_entity.type
_entity.pdbx_description
1 polymer ?
#
loop_
_entity_poly.entity_id
_entity_poly.type
_entity_poly.pdbx_seq_one_letter_code
_entity_poly.pdbx_strand_id
1 'polypeptide(L)'
;MRRLVKFIVELGLVAAAVFIADWLQTVVDIIPRWLLRLPDVDYDATDFWTVFKYFLVIHAVVLGLGRWFLGDWRPGDARRAVNEIFLLAVAFAISALVVFVTTTVAFDPQFVVGIFLIGLLTHIVLYLVLAIPATGLGSALGGFLRALFRRIFSVPGVLAMLLALSPGILAKLFTSDRDVANVVTQIRIKMSTQEKGDWTVENAVGGAKFLQPILVQFPPGVTDTLYVLERHGRLLRMPWHGAGEPTLLLDISSTVGEVEVENGALGFAFHPQFGRAGFANSGFIYLYYTSVHKGEQINYLSRFDLGAGGPDAVRGTEQVMITWDRANDGFHNGGSVEFGPDGFLYVAVGEMSDKTSHQHLDANLSGGLLRIDVDQQGGDISKPIVNQPTRGTTDHYYIPLDNPFVGVPGALEEFYAIGLRNPFRIVFDSETRKIWAGDVGSTVWEEVNVVDKGGNYQYPFAEGEELQGERPTTVLGVETPPVYTYRHTAFERAIIGGTVYRHAKYPELRGKYLFGDNYSGNIYAMPATGQRVTKVEIVAQANQYAQRGITSFTQTPDGEILLTTLGSATSPGGEIIRLVRKGEETMVAETAPVAEVELSDADIQGMFSTNCGRCHGPGGHGDGPDAPHLGVKIPDFAAAEFQDSRSDDELFTVIKNGGPARGLSPLMPPWGLALSDSEIKALVGFIRAKGSATGSR
;
A
#
# COMPACT_ATOMS: atom_id res chain seq x y z
N MET A 1 -40.22 -32.46 9.03
CA MET A 1 -40.30 -31.54 10.18
C MET A 1 -39.20 -31.76 11.23
N ARG A 2 -39.12 -32.90 11.94
CA ARG A 2 -38.08 -33.14 12.99
C ARG A 2 -36.62 -32.95 12.52
N ARG A 3 -36.28 -33.40 11.30
CA ARG A 3 -34.94 -33.21 10.71
C ARG A 3 -34.58 -31.74 10.47
N LEU A 4 -35.56 -30.96 10.01
CA LEU A 4 -35.42 -29.52 9.76
C LEU A 4 -35.23 -28.77 11.08
N VAL A 5 -36.02 -29.08 12.11
CA VAL A 5 -35.86 -28.48 13.45
C VAL A 5 -34.45 -28.70 13.99
N LYS A 6 -33.94 -29.95 13.91
CA LYS A 6 -32.56 -30.24 14.31
C LYS A 6 -31.53 -29.44 13.51
N PHE A 7 -31.78 -29.19 12.22
CA PHE A 7 -30.86 -28.43 11.37
C PHE A 7 -30.81 -26.97 11.80
N ILE A 8 -31.98 -26.38 12.05
CA ILE A 8 -32.11 -25.01 12.54
C ILE A 8 -31.42 -24.83 13.89
N VAL A 9 -31.53 -25.81 14.80
CA VAL A 9 -30.82 -25.75 16.10
C VAL A 9 -29.30 -25.77 15.91
N GLU A 10 -28.78 -26.67 15.09
CA GLU A 10 -27.33 -26.77 14.81
C GLU A 10 -26.79 -25.48 14.19
N LEU A 11 -27.53 -24.90 13.25
CA LEU A 11 -27.18 -23.62 12.64
C LEU A 11 -27.30 -22.44 13.63
N GLY A 12 -28.27 -22.50 14.54
CA GLY A 12 -28.44 -21.53 15.62
C GLY A 12 -27.25 -21.51 16.59
N LEU A 13 -26.58 -22.65 16.81
CA LEU A 13 -25.34 -22.69 17.60
C LEU A 13 -24.19 -21.96 16.90
N VAL A 14 -24.10 -22.05 15.58
CA VAL A 14 -23.10 -21.30 14.80
C VAL A 14 -23.40 -19.80 14.88
N ALA A 15 -24.66 -19.40 14.69
CA ALA A 15 -25.07 -18.00 14.83
C ALA A 15 -24.73 -17.45 16.22
N ALA A 16 -25.07 -18.19 17.29
CA ALA A 16 -24.74 -17.81 18.65
C ALA A 16 -23.22 -17.69 18.88
N ALA A 17 -22.42 -18.60 18.30
CA ALA A 17 -20.97 -18.53 18.40
C ALA A 17 -20.41 -17.25 17.77
N VAL A 18 -20.97 -16.79 16.65
CA VAL A 18 -20.56 -15.54 16.00
C VAL A 18 -20.88 -14.33 16.89
N PHE A 19 -22.11 -14.23 17.43
CA PHE A 19 -22.48 -13.14 18.34
C PHE A 19 -21.70 -13.15 19.65
N ILE A 20 -21.45 -14.32 20.22
CA ILE A 20 -20.69 -14.43 21.47
C ILE A 20 -19.21 -14.09 21.23
N ALA A 21 -18.63 -14.51 20.11
CA ALA A 21 -17.26 -14.16 19.76
C ALA A 21 -17.11 -12.64 19.55
N ASP A 22 -18.06 -12.01 18.86
CA ASP A 22 -18.12 -10.55 18.68
C ASP A 22 -18.19 -9.81 20.02
N TRP A 23 -19.12 -10.23 20.89
CA TRP A 23 -19.26 -9.67 22.23
C TRP A 23 -18.01 -9.87 23.10
N LEU A 24 -17.40 -11.06 23.07
CA LEU A 24 -16.21 -11.34 23.85
C LEU A 24 -14.97 -10.59 23.34
N GLN A 25 -14.84 -10.42 22.03
CA GLN A 25 -13.75 -9.66 21.44
C GLN A 25 -13.87 -8.17 21.77
N THR A 26 -15.08 -7.62 21.70
CA THR A 26 -15.34 -6.20 22.01
C THR A 26 -15.24 -5.87 23.51
N VAL A 27 -15.57 -6.80 24.41
CA VAL A 27 -15.63 -6.53 25.86
C VAL A 27 -14.42 -7.07 26.64
N VAL A 28 -13.86 -8.22 26.24
CA VAL A 28 -12.93 -9.00 27.07
C VAL A 28 -11.55 -9.20 26.43
N ASP A 29 -11.40 -9.03 25.11
CA ASP A 29 -10.15 -9.29 24.35
C ASP A 29 -9.55 -10.67 24.66
N ILE A 30 -10.36 -11.73 24.52
CA ILE A 30 -10.02 -13.10 24.95
C ILE A 30 -8.73 -13.64 24.32
N ILE A 31 -8.40 -13.24 23.10
CA ILE A 31 -7.16 -13.63 22.44
C ILE A 31 -6.22 -12.42 22.54
N PRO A 32 -5.22 -12.43 23.44
CA PRO A 32 -4.39 -11.27 23.64
C PRO A 32 -3.65 -10.88 22.34
N ARG A 33 -3.80 -9.63 21.91
CA ARG A 33 -3.20 -9.12 20.64
C ARG A 33 -1.70 -9.36 20.52
N TRP A 34 -0.98 -9.33 21.64
CA TRP A 34 0.46 -9.62 21.69
C TRP A 34 0.84 -11.04 21.25
N LEU A 35 -0.09 -12.01 21.36
CA LEU A 35 0.17 -13.41 21.05
C LEU A 35 0.35 -13.65 19.54
N LEU A 36 -0.35 -12.87 18.71
CA LEU A 36 -0.32 -13.02 17.25
C LEU A 36 0.39 -11.85 16.53
N ARG A 37 0.68 -10.73 17.21
CA ARG A 37 1.30 -9.51 16.64
C ARG A 37 0.60 -9.04 15.35
N LEU A 38 -0.71 -8.95 15.40
CA LEU A 38 -1.52 -8.48 14.27
C LEU A 38 -1.84 -6.99 14.46
N PRO A 39 -1.95 -6.22 13.37
CA PRO A 39 -2.35 -4.82 13.43
C PRO A 39 -3.77 -4.71 13.99
N ASP A 40 -4.07 -3.60 14.66
CA ASP A 40 -5.42 -3.27 15.08
C ASP A 40 -6.29 -3.07 13.83
N VAL A 41 -7.42 -3.77 13.79
CA VAL A 41 -8.37 -3.71 12.67
C VAL A 41 -9.71 -3.24 13.20
N ASP A 42 -10.23 -2.22 12.54
CA ASP A 42 -11.40 -1.50 12.98
C ASP A 42 -12.66 -2.12 12.37
N TYR A 43 -13.31 -3.01 13.13
CA TYR A 43 -14.40 -3.87 12.65
C TYR A 43 -15.78 -3.26 12.94
N ASP A 44 -16.55 -2.93 11.89
CA ASP A 44 -17.87 -2.31 12.06
C ASP A 44 -19.07 -3.26 11.95
N ALA A 45 -20.27 -2.72 12.14
CA ALA A 45 -21.51 -3.49 12.03
C ALA A 45 -21.75 -4.06 10.61
N THR A 46 -21.31 -3.37 9.56
CA THR A 46 -21.43 -3.83 8.17
C THR A 46 -20.51 -5.02 7.91
N ASP A 47 -19.28 -4.94 8.42
CA ASP A 47 -18.33 -6.04 8.41
C ASP A 47 -18.88 -7.24 9.18
N PHE A 48 -19.44 -7.00 10.37
CA PHE A 48 -20.16 -8.01 11.16
C PHE A 48 -21.20 -8.78 10.37
N TRP A 49 -22.13 -8.06 9.75
CA TRP A 49 -23.21 -8.72 9.00
C TRP A 49 -22.71 -9.45 7.76
N THR A 50 -21.63 -8.95 7.16
CA THR A 50 -20.96 -9.63 6.04
C THR A 50 -20.39 -10.97 6.53
N VAL A 51 -19.53 -10.97 7.57
CA VAL A 51 -18.95 -12.20 8.11
C VAL A 51 -20.04 -13.16 8.59
N PHE A 52 -21.03 -12.66 9.33
CA PHE A 52 -22.17 -13.44 9.81
C PHE A 52 -22.88 -14.18 8.66
N LYS A 53 -23.18 -13.48 7.56
CA LYS A 53 -23.85 -14.06 6.40
C LYS A 53 -23.02 -15.17 5.76
N TYR A 54 -21.73 -14.94 5.51
CA TYR A 54 -20.86 -15.94 4.89
C TYR A 54 -20.72 -17.19 5.79
N PHE A 55 -20.47 -16.98 7.08
CA PHE A 55 -20.38 -18.08 8.04
C PHE A 55 -21.68 -18.89 8.08
N LEU A 56 -22.84 -18.23 8.20
CA LEU A 56 -24.13 -18.91 8.28
C LEU A 56 -24.42 -19.73 7.01
N VAL A 57 -24.21 -19.16 5.83
CA VAL A 57 -24.48 -19.83 4.54
C VAL A 57 -23.55 -21.02 4.34
N ILE A 58 -22.25 -20.85 4.55
CA ILE A 58 -21.26 -21.91 4.33
C ILE A 58 -21.45 -23.05 5.34
N HIS A 59 -21.70 -22.73 6.61
CA HIS A 59 -21.99 -23.74 7.62
C HIS A 59 -23.29 -24.48 7.32
N ALA A 60 -24.33 -23.80 6.84
CA ALA A 60 -25.57 -24.46 6.42
C ALA A 60 -25.30 -25.51 5.32
N VAL A 61 -24.47 -25.18 4.33
CA VAL A 61 -24.07 -26.10 3.25
C VAL A 61 -23.26 -27.28 3.81
N VAL A 62 -22.19 -27.01 4.56
CA VAL A 62 -21.28 -28.06 5.07
C VAL A 62 -21.98 -28.99 6.04
N LEU A 63 -22.80 -28.46 6.96
CA LEU A 63 -23.58 -29.26 7.90
C LEU A 63 -24.67 -30.07 7.18
N GLY A 64 -25.30 -29.48 6.16
CA GLY A 64 -26.27 -30.16 5.29
C GLY A 64 -25.65 -31.38 4.59
N LEU A 65 -24.48 -31.20 3.97
CA LEU A 65 -23.71 -32.29 3.36
C LEU A 65 -23.26 -33.31 4.41
N GLY A 66 -22.78 -32.84 5.56
CA GLY A 66 -22.37 -33.69 6.67
C GLY A 66 -23.50 -34.63 7.13
N ARG A 67 -24.74 -34.16 7.17
CA ARG A 67 -25.91 -34.98 7.48
C ARG A 67 -26.24 -36.01 6.42
N TRP A 68 -26.04 -35.67 5.14
CA TRP A 68 -26.23 -36.62 4.05
C TRP A 68 -25.30 -37.83 4.20
N PHE A 69 -24.03 -37.60 4.57
CA PHE A 69 -23.03 -38.66 4.67
C PHE A 69 -23.01 -39.40 6.01
N LEU A 70 -23.30 -38.71 7.10
CA LEU A 70 -23.12 -39.24 8.45
C LEU A 70 -24.44 -39.50 9.19
N GLY A 71 -25.58 -39.16 8.58
CA GLY A 71 -26.91 -39.36 9.12
C GLY A 71 -27.43 -38.22 10.01
N ASP A 72 -28.54 -38.48 10.70
CA ASP A 72 -29.24 -37.48 11.53
C ASP A 72 -28.37 -37.03 12.72
N TRP A 73 -28.45 -35.73 13.04
CA TRP A 73 -27.76 -35.10 14.17
C TRP A 73 -28.08 -35.78 15.52
N ARG A 74 -27.02 -36.20 16.24
CA ARG A 74 -27.04 -36.95 17.50
C ARG A 74 -25.92 -36.45 18.43
N PRO A 75 -26.11 -35.28 19.07
CA PRO A 75 -25.06 -34.63 19.85
C PRO A 75 -24.65 -35.40 21.12
N GLY A 76 -25.43 -36.39 21.60
CA GLY A 76 -25.05 -37.27 22.72
C GLY A 76 -24.14 -38.46 22.35
N ASP A 77 -23.84 -38.68 21.07
CA ASP A 77 -22.95 -39.76 20.61
C ASP A 77 -21.52 -39.23 20.42
N ALA A 78 -20.54 -39.85 21.10
CA ALA A 78 -19.15 -39.39 21.11
C ALA A 78 -18.49 -39.37 19.72
N ARG A 79 -18.72 -40.42 18.91
CA ARG A 79 -18.11 -40.53 17.57
C ARG A 79 -18.75 -39.50 16.63
N ARG A 80 -20.05 -39.30 16.77
CA ARG A 80 -20.80 -38.31 15.98
C ARG A 80 -20.40 -36.87 16.36
N ALA A 81 -20.36 -36.54 17.64
CA ALA A 81 -19.96 -35.21 18.13
C ALA A 81 -18.54 -34.84 17.67
N VAL A 82 -17.59 -35.79 17.71
CA VAL A 82 -16.26 -35.57 17.13
C VAL A 82 -16.34 -35.30 15.63
N ASN A 83 -17.10 -36.08 14.85
CA ASN A 83 -17.22 -35.79 13.42
C ASN A 83 -17.86 -34.40 13.14
N GLU A 84 -18.80 -33.94 13.96
CA GLU A 84 -19.41 -32.61 13.87
C GLU A 84 -18.39 -31.50 14.16
N ILE A 85 -17.51 -31.67 15.15
CA ILE A 85 -16.40 -30.75 15.42
C ILE A 85 -15.47 -30.63 14.20
N PHE A 86 -15.18 -31.75 13.52
CA PHE A 86 -14.35 -31.70 12.32
C PHE A 86 -15.07 -31.05 11.14
N LEU A 87 -16.40 -31.24 11.00
CA LEU A 87 -17.20 -30.50 10.02
C LEU A 87 -17.23 -29.00 10.32
N LEU A 88 -17.34 -28.62 11.59
CA LEU A 88 -17.23 -27.23 12.04
C LEU A 88 -15.87 -26.66 11.67
N ALA A 89 -14.78 -27.39 11.88
CA ALA A 89 -13.43 -26.95 11.52
C ALA A 89 -13.25 -26.74 10.01
N VAL A 90 -13.84 -27.62 9.18
CA VAL A 90 -13.85 -27.47 7.72
C VAL A 90 -14.70 -26.26 7.31
N ALA A 91 -15.91 -26.12 7.86
CA ALA A 91 -16.80 -25.00 7.56
C ALA A 91 -16.19 -23.66 7.99
N PHE A 92 -15.53 -23.63 9.14
CA PHE A 92 -14.75 -22.50 9.63
C PHE A 92 -13.66 -22.11 8.63
N ALA A 93 -12.82 -23.06 8.22
CA ALA A 93 -11.73 -22.78 7.30
C ALA A 93 -12.23 -22.22 5.97
N ILE A 94 -13.27 -22.83 5.40
CA ILE A 94 -13.89 -22.35 4.15
C ILE A 94 -14.48 -20.95 4.36
N SER A 95 -15.20 -20.72 5.46
CA SER A 95 -15.81 -19.42 5.75
C SER A 95 -14.75 -18.33 5.92
N ALA A 96 -13.71 -18.59 6.70
CA ALA A 96 -12.61 -17.68 6.93
C ALA A 96 -11.87 -17.35 5.62
N LEU A 97 -11.54 -18.36 4.81
CA LEU A 97 -10.89 -18.16 3.52
C LEU A 97 -11.78 -17.40 2.53
N VAL A 98 -13.07 -17.72 2.45
CA VAL A 98 -14.00 -17.02 1.55
C VAL A 98 -14.16 -15.57 1.96
N VAL A 99 -14.36 -15.29 3.26
CA VAL A 99 -14.43 -13.91 3.77
C VAL A 99 -13.11 -13.18 3.45
N PHE A 100 -11.98 -13.79 3.79
CA PHE A 100 -10.66 -13.22 3.56
C PHE A 100 -10.39 -12.90 2.08
N VAL A 101 -10.78 -13.80 1.17
CA VAL A 101 -10.44 -13.68 -0.25
C VAL A 101 -11.47 -12.88 -1.06
N THR A 102 -12.76 -12.90 -0.69
CA THR A 102 -13.82 -12.37 -1.56
C THR A 102 -14.45 -11.06 -1.09
N THR A 103 -14.07 -10.59 0.09
CA THR A 103 -14.67 -9.39 0.68
C THR A 103 -13.66 -8.28 0.90
N THR A 104 -14.18 -7.06 1.07
CA THR A 104 -13.41 -5.86 1.44
C THR A 104 -13.14 -5.79 2.94
N VAL A 105 -13.78 -6.68 3.72
CA VAL A 105 -13.67 -6.75 5.17
C VAL A 105 -12.21 -6.84 5.55
N ALA A 106 -11.78 -5.95 6.43
CA ALA A 106 -10.47 -6.02 7.03
C ALA A 106 -10.44 -7.28 7.92
N PHE A 107 -9.49 -8.16 7.64
CA PHE A 107 -9.49 -9.48 8.25
C PHE A 107 -8.95 -9.37 9.68
N ASP A 108 -9.82 -9.48 10.67
CA ASP A 108 -9.47 -9.64 12.08
C ASP A 108 -9.32 -11.15 12.40
N PRO A 109 -8.08 -11.67 12.50
CA PRO A 109 -7.85 -13.08 12.79
C PRO A 109 -8.32 -13.47 14.19
N GLN A 110 -8.40 -12.54 15.14
CA GLN A 110 -8.81 -12.81 16.51
C GLN A 110 -10.29 -13.07 16.57
N PHE A 111 -11.09 -12.16 16.00
CA PHE A 111 -12.53 -12.35 15.88
C PHE A 111 -12.85 -13.67 15.15
N VAL A 112 -12.20 -13.91 14.02
CA VAL A 112 -12.39 -15.12 13.21
C VAL A 112 -12.03 -16.38 14.01
N VAL A 113 -10.87 -16.42 14.67
CA VAL A 113 -10.47 -17.57 15.52
C VAL A 113 -11.39 -17.72 16.74
N GLY A 114 -11.85 -16.61 17.32
CA GLY A 114 -12.81 -16.58 18.42
C GLY A 114 -14.11 -17.30 18.06
N ILE A 115 -14.65 -17.06 16.85
CA ILE A 115 -15.84 -17.78 16.35
C ILE A 115 -15.62 -19.29 16.39
N PHE A 116 -14.46 -19.77 15.93
CA PHE A 116 -14.14 -21.20 15.94
C PHE A 116 -14.03 -21.76 17.35
N LEU A 117 -13.32 -21.08 18.27
CA LEU A 117 -13.12 -21.53 19.64
C LEU A 117 -14.45 -21.62 20.41
N ILE A 118 -15.31 -20.60 20.27
CA ILE A 118 -16.64 -20.61 20.89
C ILE A 118 -17.52 -21.70 20.28
N GLY A 119 -17.50 -21.87 18.96
CA GLY A 119 -18.20 -22.96 18.28
C GLY A 119 -17.76 -24.33 18.79
N LEU A 120 -16.45 -24.55 18.90
CA LEU A 120 -15.84 -25.78 19.40
C LEU A 120 -16.27 -26.08 20.84
N LEU A 121 -16.11 -25.10 21.74
CA LEU A 121 -16.48 -25.23 23.15
C LEU A 121 -17.97 -25.55 23.31
N THR A 122 -18.83 -24.86 22.54
CA THR A 122 -20.28 -25.08 22.56
C THR A 122 -20.64 -26.51 22.19
N HIS A 123 -19.99 -27.10 21.16
CA HIS A 123 -20.24 -28.48 20.77
C HIS A 123 -19.75 -29.49 21.81
N ILE A 124 -18.60 -29.24 22.44
CA ILE A 124 -18.07 -30.10 23.51
C ILE A 124 -19.01 -30.08 24.73
N VAL A 125 -19.42 -28.89 25.17
CA VAL A 125 -20.34 -28.73 26.31
C VAL A 125 -21.68 -29.39 26.01
N LEU A 126 -22.24 -29.17 24.81
CA LEU A 126 -23.50 -29.79 24.41
C LEU A 126 -23.41 -31.32 24.43
N TYR A 127 -22.31 -31.89 23.93
CA TYR A 127 -22.06 -33.33 24.02
C TYR A 127 -22.04 -33.81 25.47
N LEU A 128 -21.27 -33.14 26.33
CA LEU A 128 -21.15 -33.51 27.74
C LEU A 128 -22.50 -33.45 28.46
N VAL A 129 -23.25 -32.35 28.31
CA VAL A 129 -24.57 -32.17 28.93
C VAL A 129 -25.54 -33.29 28.53
N LEU A 130 -25.48 -33.77 27.29
CA LEU A 130 -26.38 -34.81 26.79
C LEU A 130 -25.90 -36.23 27.07
N ALA A 131 -24.59 -36.46 27.15
CA ALA A 131 -24.01 -37.78 27.39
C ALA A 131 -23.90 -38.13 28.88
N ILE A 132 -23.57 -37.15 29.74
CA ILE A 132 -23.37 -37.36 31.18
C ILE A 132 -24.57 -38.04 31.85
N PRO A 133 -25.83 -37.61 31.63
CA PRO A 133 -26.98 -38.27 32.26
C PRO A 133 -27.12 -39.75 31.89
N ALA A 134 -26.64 -40.14 30.71
CA ALA A 134 -26.75 -41.49 30.20
C ALA A 134 -25.57 -42.40 30.60
N THR A 135 -24.35 -41.85 30.71
CA THR A 135 -23.13 -42.67 30.85
C THR A 135 -22.27 -42.33 32.07
N GLY A 136 -22.55 -41.21 32.75
CA GLY A 136 -21.67 -40.60 33.75
C GLY A 136 -20.49 -39.84 33.13
N LEU A 137 -19.89 -38.93 33.91
CA LEU A 137 -18.84 -38.01 33.47
C LEU A 137 -17.58 -38.71 32.95
N GLY A 138 -17.04 -39.66 33.72
CA GLY A 138 -15.82 -40.38 33.34
C GLY A 138 -15.98 -41.16 32.02
N SER A 139 -17.12 -41.82 31.83
CA SER A 139 -17.42 -42.56 30.61
C SER A 139 -17.64 -41.65 29.41
N ALA A 140 -18.36 -40.53 29.59
CA ALA A 140 -18.59 -39.55 28.53
C ALA A 140 -17.25 -38.94 28.07
N LEU A 141 -16.44 -38.45 29.02
CA LEU A 141 -15.14 -37.86 28.71
C LEU A 141 -14.20 -38.88 28.05
N GLY A 142 -14.09 -40.10 28.61
CA GLY A 142 -13.24 -41.15 28.05
C GLY A 142 -13.73 -41.67 26.68
N GLY A 143 -15.05 -41.65 26.43
CA GLY A 143 -15.64 -41.96 25.12
C GLY A 143 -15.27 -40.91 24.08
N PHE A 144 -15.45 -39.63 24.42
CA PHE A 144 -15.09 -38.50 23.57
C PHE A 144 -13.60 -38.48 23.23
N LEU A 145 -12.71 -38.56 24.24
CA LEU A 145 -11.26 -38.54 24.02
C LEU A 145 -10.78 -39.68 23.11
N ARG A 146 -11.34 -40.90 23.26
CA ARG A 146 -11.03 -42.03 22.36
C ARG A 146 -11.52 -41.79 20.94
N ALA A 147 -12.72 -41.24 20.77
CA ALA A 147 -13.25 -40.90 19.45
C ALA A 147 -12.42 -39.79 18.79
N LEU A 148 -12.03 -38.77 19.57
CA LEU A 148 -11.20 -37.65 19.15
C LEU A 148 -9.83 -38.14 18.68
N PHE A 149 -9.14 -38.93 19.51
CA PHE A 149 -7.82 -39.49 19.19
C PHE A 149 -7.87 -40.28 17.87
N ARG A 150 -8.84 -41.20 17.72
CA ARG A 150 -9.00 -41.97 16.47
C ARG A 150 -9.25 -41.07 15.26
N ARG A 151 -9.99 -39.97 15.43
CA ARG A 151 -10.30 -39.07 14.33
C ARG A 151 -9.09 -38.22 13.95
N ILE A 152 -8.38 -37.63 14.91
CA ILE A 152 -7.18 -36.80 14.69
C ILE A 152 -6.13 -37.57 13.86
N PHE A 153 -5.88 -38.85 14.18
CA PHE A 153 -4.90 -39.67 13.46
C PHE A 153 -5.45 -40.37 12.20
N SER A 154 -6.71 -40.09 11.82
CA SER A 154 -7.26 -40.56 10.54
C SER A 154 -6.93 -39.60 9.41
N VAL A 155 -6.77 -40.08 8.18
CA VAL A 155 -6.50 -39.24 7.00
C VAL A 155 -7.49 -38.06 6.88
N PRO A 156 -8.82 -38.25 7.00
CA PRO A 156 -9.76 -37.12 6.94
C PRO A 156 -9.63 -36.15 8.12
N GLY A 157 -9.20 -36.63 9.29
CA GLY A 157 -8.99 -35.78 10.45
C GLY A 157 -7.74 -34.92 10.32
N VAL A 158 -6.63 -35.50 9.86
CA VAL A 158 -5.40 -34.75 9.56
C VAL A 158 -5.69 -33.67 8.52
N LEU A 159 -6.37 -34.02 7.41
CA LEU A 159 -6.72 -33.05 6.36
C LEU A 159 -7.60 -31.91 6.89
N ALA A 160 -8.61 -32.21 7.70
CA ALA A 160 -9.47 -31.19 8.29
C ALA A 160 -8.72 -30.29 9.28
N MET A 161 -7.76 -30.82 10.05
CA MET A 161 -6.93 -30.02 10.94
C MET A 161 -5.97 -29.11 10.15
N LEU A 162 -5.31 -29.62 9.11
CA LEU A 162 -4.48 -28.81 8.22
C LEU A 162 -5.30 -27.68 7.58
N LEU A 163 -6.51 -28.00 7.12
CA LEU A 163 -7.42 -27.01 6.56
C LEU A 163 -7.84 -25.96 7.59
N ALA A 164 -8.18 -26.38 8.82
CA ALA A 164 -8.55 -25.47 9.92
C ALA A 164 -7.43 -24.51 10.31
N LEU A 165 -6.16 -24.91 10.17
CA LEU A 165 -5.01 -24.05 10.42
C LEU A 165 -4.70 -23.10 9.25
N SER A 166 -5.17 -23.40 8.04
CA SER A 166 -4.82 -22.63 6.84
C SER A 166 -5.16 -21.13 6.90
N PRO A 167 -6.30 -20.66 7.48
CA PRO A 167 -6.57 -19.23 7.56
C PRO A 167 -5.57 -18.50 8.46
N GLY A 168 -5.20 -19.11 9.60
CA GLY A 168 -4.22 -18.53 10.52
C GLY A 168 -2.81 -18.50 9.92
N ILE A 169 -2.42 -19.55 9.19
CA ILE A 169 -1.14 -19.60 8.46
C ILE A 169 -1.14 -18.54 7.35
N LEU A 170 -2.20 -18.47 6.54
CA LEU A 170 -2.30 -17.50 5.45
C LEU A 170 -2.32 -16.07 5.96
N ALA A 171 -3.04 -15.79 7.04
CA ALA A 171 -3.03 -14.47 7.68
C ALA A 171 -1.63 -14.11 8.19
N LYS A 172 -0.95 -15.04 8.88
CA LYS A 172 0.42 -14.82 9.32
C LYS A 172 1.34 -14.51 8.14
N LEU A 173 1.33 -15.33 7.09
CA LEU A 173 2.13 -15.11 5.88
C LEU A 173 1.79 -13.78 5.21
N PHE A 174 0.51 -13.47 5.04
CA PHE A 174 0.04 -12.18 4.51
C PHE A 174 0.57 -10.98 5.29
N THR A 175 0.70 -11.10 6.61
CA THR A 175 1.24 -10.02 7.45
C THR A 175 2.77 -10.01 7.56
N SER A 176 3.43 -11.15 7.36
CA SER A 176 4.87 -11.29 7.53
C SER A 176 5.67 -11.23 6.23
N ASP A 177 5.02 -11.35 5.09
CA ASP A 177 5.64 -11.47 3.77
C ASP A 177 4.87 -10.60 2.74
N ARG A 178 5.56 -9.59 2.19
CA ARG A 178 4.99 -8.61 1.25
C ARG A 178 4.61 -9.25 -0.10
N ASP A 179 5.31 -10.28 -0.55
CA ASP A 179 5.03 -10.94 -1.83
C ASP A 179 3.81 -11.84 -1.72
N VAL A 180 3.68 -12.55 -0.59
CA VAL A 180 2.44 -13.27 -0.29
C VAL A 180 1.28 -12.30 -0.15
N ALA A 181 1.49 -11.16 0.54
CA ALA A 181 0.48 -10.12 0.66
C ALA A 181 0.02 -9.61 -0.71
N ASN A 182 0.95 -9.41 -1.64
CA ASN A 182 0.66 -9.01 -3.01
C ASN A 182 -0.20 -10.04 -3.74
N VAL A 183 0.24 -11.31 -3.79
CA VAL A 183 -0.48 -12.38 -4.50
C VAL A 183 -1.91 -12.50 -3.97
N VAL A 184 -2.07 -12.51 -2.64
CA VAL A 184 -3.39 -12.56 -2.01
C VAL A 184 -4.22 -11.32 -2.37
N THR A 185 -3.64 -10.12 -2.31
CA THR A 185 -4.36 -8.87 -2.62
C THR A 185 -4.83 -8.85 -4.08
N GLN A 186 -4.03 -9.33 -5.02
CA GLN A 186 -4.43 -9.45 -6.43
C GLN A 186 -5.60 -10.41 -6.62
N ILE A 187 -5.58 -11.56 -5.94
CA ILE A 187 -6.71 -12.50 -5.98
C ILE A 187 -7.96 -11.82 -5.41
N ARG A 188 -7.84 -11.11 -4.28
CA ARG A 188 -8.94 -10.39 -3.64
C ARG A 188 -9.57 -9.34 -4.56
N ILE A 189 -8.74 -8.53 -5.22
CA ILE A 189 -9.20 -7.50 -6.16
C ILE A 189 -9.94 -8.14 -7.34
N LYS A 190 -9.41 -9.22 -7.91
CA LYS A 190 -10.06 -9.93 -9.02
C LYS A 190 -11.40 -10.56 -8.64
N MET A 191 -11.55 -10.96 -7.38
CA MET A 191 -12.79 -11.55 -6.87
C MET A 191 -13.78 -10.50 -6.33
N SER A 192 -13.36 -9.25 -6.16
CA SER A 192 -14.22 -8.13 -5.80
C SER A 192 -15.28 -7.90 -6.88
N THR A 193 -16.53 -7.76 -6.46
CA THR A 193 -17.70 -7.57 -7.33
C THR A 193 -18.05 -6.10 -7.54
N GLN A 194 -17.10 -5.18 -7.31
CA GLN A 194 -17.36 -3.74 -7.50
C GLN A 194 -17.67 -3.45 -8.99
N GLU A 195 -18.84 -2.88 -9.24
CA GLU A 195 -19.19 -2.35 -10.55
C GLU A 195 -18.25 -1.19 -10.88
N LYS A 196 -17.47 -1.36 -11.94
CA LYS A 196 -16.57 -0.32 -12.46
C LYS A 196 -17.31 0.46 -13.55
N GLY A 197 -17.24 1.79 -13.49
CA GLY A 197 -17.86 2.70 -14.46
C GLY A 197 -17.37 2.52 -15.90
N ASP A 198 -17.72 3.45 -16.78
CA ASP A 198 -17.48 3.33 -18.23
C ASP A 198 -16.02 3.62 -18.66
N TRP A 199 -15.08 3.69 -17.70
CA TRP A 199 -13.68 3.97 -17.95
C TRP A 199 -12.77 2.78 -17.64
N THR A 200 -11.59 2.81 -18.24
CA THR A 200 -10.47 1.92 -17.94
C THR A 200 -9.15 2.68 -18.04
N VAL A 201 -8.04 1.98 -17.83
CA VAL A 201 -6.70 2.55 -18.01
C VAL A 201 -5.91 1.76 -19.06
N GLU A 202 -5.00 2.45 -19.73
CA GLU A 202 -4.03 1.85 -20.65
C GLU A 202 -2.67 2.55 -20.54
N ASN A 203 -1.62 1.92 -21.06
CA ASN A 203 -0.29 2.54 -21.07
C ASN A 203 -0.29 3.80 -21.97
N ALA A 204 0.24 4.91 -21.45
CA ALA A 204 0.20 6.21 -22.10
C ALA A 204 1.41 6.49 -23.01
N VAL A 205 2.51 5.76 -22.83
CA VAL A 205 3.84 6.10 -23.40
C VAL A 205 4.48 4.90 -24.12
N GLY A 206 3.68 4.15 -24.88
CA GLY A 206 4.18 3.11 -25.77
C GLY A 206 4.82 1.90 -25.08
N GLY A 207 4.45 1.62 -23.82
CA GLY A 207 4.95 0.49 -23.05
C GLY A 207 6.21 0.78 -22.24
N ALA A 208 6.74 2.00 -22.27
CA ALA A 208 7.90 2.40 -21.47
C ALA A 208 7.67 2.12 -19.97
N LYS A 209 8.74 1.68 -19.29
CA LYS A 209 8.74 1.32 -17.88
C LYS A 209 9.73 2.18 -17.10
N PHE A 210 9.38 2.46 -15.85
CA PHE A 210 10.11 3.38 -14.98
C PHE A 210 10.40 2.74 -13.62
N LEU A 211 11.47 3.18 -12.99
CA LEU A 211 11.82 2.85 -11.61
C LEU A 211 10.95 3.67 -10.66
N GLN A 212 9.77 3.13 -10.31
CA GLN A 212 8.83 3.79 -9.40
C GLN A 212 8.51 5.24 -9.79
N PRO A 213 7.81 5.49 -10.92
CA PRO A 213 7.41 6.84 -11.30
C PRO A 213 6.40 7.37 -10.26
N ILE A 214 6.67 8.54 -9.70
CA ILE A 214 5.84 9.14 -8.64
C ILE A 214 5.00 10.32 -9.12
N LEU A 215 5.47 11.00 -10.16
CA LEU A 215 4.86 12.19 -10.70
C LEU A 215 5.32 12.40 -12.14
N VAL A 216 4.39 12.83 -12.99
CA VAL A 216 4.70 13.34 -14.32
C VAL A 216 4.19 14.77 -14.46
N GLN A 217 4.88 15.60 -15.22
CA GLN A 217 4.43 16.97 -15.49
C GLN A 217 4.84 17.44 -16.89
N PHE A 218 4.11 18.45 -17.36
CA PHE A 218 4.44 19.23 -18.55
C PHE A 218 5.01 20.58 -18.11
N PRO A 219 6.11 21.06 -18.72
CA PRO A 219 6.57 22.41 -18.48
C PRO A 219 5.51 23.46 -18.90
N PRO A 220 5.49 24.64 -18.27
CA PRO A 220 4.54 25.70 -18.63
C PRO A 220 4.60 26.05 -20.12
N GLY A 221 3.46 25.90 -20.82
CA GLY A 221 3.33 26.24 -22.24
C GLY A 221 3.92 25.22 -23.22
N VAL A 222 4.41 24.07 -22.74
CA VAL A 222 4.94 22.97 -23.56
C VAL A 222 3.93 21.83 -23.60
N THR A 223 3.68 21.27 -24.78
CA THR A 223 2.60 20.27 -24.99
C THR A 223 3.07 18.92 -25.50
N ASP A 224 4.31 18.80 -25.95
CA ASP A 224 4.86 17.63 -26.63
C ASP A 224 5.97 16.92 -25.83
N THR A 225 6.34 17.46 -24.67
CA THR A 225 7.45 16.99 -23.85
C THR A 225 6.98 16.71 -22.43
N LEU A 226 7.19 15.48 -21.98
CA LEU A 226 6.84 14.99 -20.65
C LEU A 226 8.09 14.88 -19.77
N TYR A 227 7.94 15.22 -18.50
CA TYR A 227 8.96 15.00 -17.48
C TYR A 227 8.45 14.00 -16.46
N VAL A 228 9.31 13.04 -16.09
CA VAL A 228 8.97 11.92 -15.20
C VAL A 228 9.91 11.94 -14.00
N LEU A 229 9.35 12.05 -12.81
CA LEU A 229 10.08 11.91 -11.55
C LEU A 229 9.98 10.47 -11.07
N GLU A 230 11.13 9.81 -10.93
CA GLU A 230 11.28 8.50 -10.31
C GLU A 230 11.60 8.66 -8.82
N ARG A 231 11.02 7.81 -7.95
CA ARG A 231 11.27 7.85 -6.49
C ARG A 231 12.72 7.66 -6.12
N HIS A 232 13.48 6.99 -6.98
CA HIS A 232 14.94 6.86 -6.89
C HIS A 232 15.70 8.18 -7.11
N GLY A 233 15.04 9.33 -7.18
CA GLY A 233 15.73 10.61 -7.31
C GLY A 233 16.22 10.90 -8.72
N ARG A 234 15.55 10.36 -9.73
CA ARG A 234 15.87 10.59 -11.15
C ARG A 234 14.78 11.42 -11.79
N LEU A 235 15.17 12.49 -12.50
CA LEU A 235 14.27 13.27 -13.34
C LEU A 235 14.58 12.97 -14.81
N LEU A 236 13.60 12.45 -15.52
CA LEU A 236 13.69 12.08 -16.92
C LEU A 236 12.87 13.03 -17.78
N ARG A 237 13.29 13.24 -19.03
CA ARG A 237 12.54 13.95 -20.07
C ARG A 237 12.33 13.05 -21.27
N MET A 238 11.11 13.00 -21.79
CA MET A 238 10.78 12.22 -22.98
C MET A 238 9.71 12.91 -23.83
N PRO A 239 9.56 12.54 -25.11
CA PRO A 239 8.41 12.96 -25.91
C PRO A 239 7.11 12.45 -25.29
N TRP A 240 6.07 13.29 -25.27
CA TRP A 240 4.71 12.88 -24.91
C TRP A 240 4.04 12.06 -26.02
N HIS A 241 4.40 12.35 -27.29
CA HIS A 241 3.93 11.60 -28.45
C HIS A 241 5.10 11.05 -29.27
N GLY A 242 4.93 9.83 -29.78
CA GLY A 242 5.93 9.14 -30.59
C GLY A 242 6.88 8.24 -29.79
N ALA A 243 7.70 7.47 -30.50
CA ALA A 243 8.75 6.66 -29.89
C ALA A 243 9.96 7.54 -29.57
N GLY A 244 10.45 7.50 -28.32
CA GLY A 244 11.65 8.20 -27.91
C GLY A 244 12.13 7.73 -26.54
N GLU A 245 13.42 7.48 -26.43
CA GLU A 245 14.05 7.05 -25.17
C GLU A 245 14.06 8.19 -24.14
N PRO A 246 13.74 7.92 -22.86
CA PRO A 246 13.87 8.90 -21.80
C PRO A 246 15.30 9.41 -21.66
N THR A 247 15.47 10.73 -21.61
CA THR A 247 16.74 11.41 -21.33
C THR A 247 16.83 11.73 -19.84
N LEU A 248 17.88 11.27 -19.16
CA LEU A 248 18.16 11.63 -17.76
C LEU A 248 18.62 13.10 -17.68
N LEU A 249 18.00 13.88 -16.79
CA LEU A 249 18.30 15.29 -16.57
C LEU A 249 18.87 15.60 -15.18
N LEU A 250 18.49 14.82 -14.17
CA LEU A 250 18.99 14.95 -12.80
C LEU A 250 19.05 13.56 -12.17
N ASP A 251 20.12 13.28 -11.43
CA ASP A 251 20.28 12.05 -10.66
C ASP A 251 20.81 12.35 -9.25
N ILE A 252 19.95 12.17 -8.27
CA ILE A 252 20.26 12.22 -6.83
C ILE A 252 20.06 10.86 -6.16
N SER A 253 20.08 9.76 -6.93
CA SER A 253 19.86 8.40 -6.41
C SER A 253 20.81 8.00 -5.29
N SER A 254 22.03 8.53 -5.30
CA SER A 254 23.03 8.29 -4.24
C SER A 254 22.69 8.92 -2.88
N THR A 255 21.72 9.83 -2.81
CA THR A 255 21.34 10.55 -1.57
C THR A 255 19.96 10.17 -1.05
N VAL A 256 19.02 9.79 -1.93
CA VAL A 256 17.66 9.50 -1.50
C VAL A 256 17.56 8.30 -0.55
N GLY A 257 16.55 8.32 0.33
CA GLY A 257 16.26 7.23 1.27
C GLY A 257 15.68 5.97 0.61
N GLU A 258 15.39 4.96 1.44
CA GLU A 258 14.89 3.64 0.99
C GLU A 258 13.50 3.73 0.32
N VAL A 259 13.45 3.52 -0.99
CA VAL A 259 12.22 3.61 -1.81
C VAL A 259 11.18 2.50 -1.55
N GLU A 260 11.50 1.51 -0.72
CA GLU A 260 10.58 0.45 -0.27
C GLU A 260 9.68 0.88 0.90
N VAL A 261 9.94 2.04 1.50
CA VAL A 261 9.05 2.73 2.47
C VAL A 261 8.48 4.00 1.83
N GLU A 262 8.14 5.06 2.57
CA GLU A 262 7.63 6.34 2.03
C GLU A 262 8.72 7.28 1.48
N ASN A 263 9.98 6.86 1.49
CA ASN A 263 11.12 7.71 1.13
C ASN A 263 11.32 7.80 -0.39
N GLY A 264 12.19 8.73 -0.80
CA GLY A 264 12.57 8.98 -2.18
C GLY A 264 12.43 10.45 -2.57
N ALA A 265 12.49 10.72 -3.87
CA ALA A 265 11.95 11.96 -4.43
C ALA A 265 10.43 11.87 -4.53
N LEU A 266 9.71 12.86 -4.01
CA LEU A 266 8.26 12.75 -3.77
C LEU A 266 7.43 13.70 -4.62
N GLY A 267 7.97 14.86 -4.97
CA GLY A 267 7.28 15.82 -5.83
C GLY A 267 8.21 16.91 -6.33
N PHE A 268 7.84 17.52 -7.45
CA PHE A 268 8.58 18.63 -8.02
C PHE A 268 7.64 19.60 -8.73
N ALA A 269 8.09 20.83 -8.93
CA ALA A 269 7.40 21.81 -9.76
C ALA A 269 8.39 22.59 -10.63
N PHE A 270 7.95 22.92 -11.84
CA PHE A 270 8.63 23.94 -12.66
C PHE A 270 8.32 25.33 -12.15
N HIS A 271 9.33 26.21 -12.16
CA HIS A 271 9.06 27.64 -11.99
C HIS A 271 8.05 28.14 -13.07
N PRO A 272 7.12 29.06 -12.78
CA PRO A 272 6.15 29.57 -13.78
C PRO A 272 6.80 30.23 -15.01
N GLN A 273 8.06 30.65 -14.88
CA GLN A 273 8.87 31.23 -15.95
C GLN A 273 9.79 30.21 -16.66
N PHE A 274 9.74 28.93 -16.28
CA PHE A 274 10.55 27.89 -16.91
C PHE A 274 10.36 27.87 -18.44
N GLY A 275 11.46 27.71 -19.17
CA GLY A 275 11.48 27.73 -20.64
C GLY A 275 11.25 29.10 -21.29
N ARG A 276 10.97 30.17 -20.52
CA ARG A 276 10.76 31.52 -21.07
C ARG A 276 12.09 32.25 -21.22
N ALA A 277 12.50 32.49 -22.46
CA ALA A 277 13.74 33.20 -22.76
C ALA A 277 13.79 34.59 -22.10
N GLY A 278 14.95 34.94 -21.52
CA GLY A 278 15.20 36.24 -20.89
C GLY A 278 14.74 36.39 -19.44
N PHE A 279 14.10 35.37 -18.86
CA PHE A 279 13.76 35.33 -17.44
C PHE A 279 14.86 34.63 -16.63
N ALA A 280 15.18 35.14 -15.43
CA ALA A 280 16.21 34.57 -14.56
C ALA A 280 15.89 33.14 -14.12
N ASN A 281 14.60 32.81 -14.01
CA ASN A 281 14.13 31.51 -13.53
C ASN A 281 13.80 30.54 -14.67
N SER A 282 14.33 30.76 -15.88
CA SER A 282 13.99 29.98 -17.08
C SER A 282 14.43 28.52 -17.02
N GLY A 283 15.35 28.15 -16.13
CA GLY A 283 15.82 26.78 -15.94
C GLY A 283 15.40 26.14 -14.61
N PHE A 284 14.70 26.87 -13.74
CA PHE A 284 14.51 26.43 -12.35
C PHE A 284 13.36 25.44 -12.16
N ILE A 285 13.67 24.40 -11.38
CA ILE A 285 12.70 23.48 -10.78
C ILE A 285 12.92 23.42 -9.27
N TYR A 286 11.89 23.00 -8.55
CA TYR A 286 11.91 22.79 -7.10
C TYR A 286 11.55 21.34 -6.83
N LEU A 287 12.37 20.65 -6.04
CA LEU A 287 12.26 19.22 -5.78
C LEU A 287 12.16 18.97 -4.27
N TYR A 288 11.12 18.22 -3.87
CA TYR A 288 10.99 17.68 -2.53
C TYR A 288 11.46 16.23 -2.50
N TYR A 289 12.44 15.92 -1.65
CA TYR A 289 12.98 14.57 -1.52
C TYR A 289 13.46 14.27 -0.10
N THR A 290 13.52 12.99 0.25
CA THR A 290 14.05 12.50 1.52
C THR A 290 15.45 11.93 1.30
N SER A 291 16.41 12.22 2.18
CA SER A 291 17.75 11.63 2.19
C SER A 291 18.00 10.93 3.52
N VAL A 292 18.87 9.92 3.52
CA VAL A 292 19.33 9.26 4.75
C VAL A 292 20.83 9.45 4.91
N HIS A 293 21.26 10.04 6.01
CA HIS A 293 22.67 10.23 6.35
C HIS A 293 22.95 9.67 7.75
N LYS A 294 23.89 8.72 7.86
CA LYS A 294 24.27 8.08 9.14
C LYS A 294 23.08 7.51 9.95
N GLY A 295 22.04 7.05 9.25
CA GLY A 295 20.84 6.50 9.88
C GLY A 295 19.80 7.55 10.31
N GLU A 296 20.05 8.83 10.05
CA GLU A 296 19.10 9.92 10.25
C GLU A 296 18.47 10.31 8.92
N GLN A 297 17.15 10.42 8.89
CA GLN A 297 16.43 10.91 7.73
C GLN A 297 16.31 12.43 7.79
N ILE A 298 16.53 13.07 6.64
CA ILE A 298 16.33 14.51 6.46
C ILE A 298 15.51 14.70 5.19
N ASN A 299 14.44 15.48 5.28
CA ASN A 299 13.70 15.88 4.08
C ASN A 299 14.25 17.22 3.59
N TYR A 300 14.21 17.42 2.27
CA TYR A 300 14.76 18.58 1.59
C TYR A 300 13.71 19.15 0.63
N LEU A 301 13.61 20.47 0.62
CA LEU A 301 13.12 21.24 -0.51
C LEU A 301 14.33 21.94 -1.12
N SER A 302 14.69 21.58 -2.36
CA SER A 302 15.84 22.14 -3.06
C SER A 302 15.43 22.71 -4.42
N ARG A 303 16.10 23.78 -4.85
CA ARG A 303 16.04 24.30 -6.22
C ARG A 303 17.19 23.73 -7.06
N PHE A 304 16.90 23.36 -8.30
CA PHE A 304 17.89 22.95 -9.31
C PHE A 304 17.72 23.76 -10.61
N ASP A 305 18.80 23.94 -11.36
CA ASP A 305 18.80 24.59 -12.67
C ASP A 305 19.02 23.56 -13.79
N LEU A 306 17.94 23.21 -14.50
CA LEU A 306 17.98 22.31 -15.66
C LEU A 306 18.68 22.95 -16.88
N GLY A 307 18.93 24.26 -16.87
CA GLY A 307 19.70 24.97 -17.88
C GLY A 307 21.21 24.70 -17.79
N ALA A 308 21.70 24.10 -16.70
CA ALA A 308 23.11 23.82 -16.47
C ALA A 308 23.69 22.70 -17.36
N GLY A 309 22.84 21.93 -18.06
CA GLY A 309 23.26 20.90 -19.01
C GLY A 309 22.96 19.48 -18.53
N GLY A 310 23.99 18.63 -18.46
CA GLY A 310 23.84 17.20 -18.11
C GLY A 310 23.58 16.94 -16.63
N PRO A 311 23.25 15.69 -16.25
CA PRO A 311 22.83 15.33 -14.88
C PRO A 311 23.75 15.79 -13.75
N ASP A 312 25.07 15.65 -13.92
CA ASP A 312 26.05 16.07 -12.90
C ASP A 312 26.12 17.59 -12.75
N ALA A 313 26.00 18.32 -13.85
CA ALA A 313 26.01 19.79 -13.84
C ALA A 313 24.74 20.31 -13.15
N VAL A 314 23.58 19.75 -13.49
CA VAL A 314 22.30 20.06 -12.83
C VAL A 314 22.37 19.73 -11.34
N ARG A 315 22.85 18.54 -10.97
CA ARG A 315 23.04 18.15 -9.56
C ARG A 315 23.93 19.15 -8.81
N GLY A 316 25.00 19.64 -9.43
CA GLY A 316 25.89 20.65 -8.87
C GLY A 316 25.27 22.03 -8.66
N THR A 317 24.08 22.31 -9.20
CA THR A 317 23.36 23.58 -9.02
C THR A 317 22.45 23.62 -7.81
N GLU A 318 22.41 22.54 -7.02
CA GLU A 318 21.52 22.43 -5.87
C GLU A 318 21.61 23.65 -4.94
N GLN A 319 20.46 24.28 -4.71
CA GLN A 319 20.27 25.23 -3.63
C GLN A 319 19.22 24.68 -2.66
N VAL A 320 19.66 24.24 -1.49
CA VAL A 320 18.79 23.78 -0.41
C VAL A 320 18.03 24.97 0.16
N MET A 321 16.70 24.87 0.24
CA MET A 321 15.83 25.96 0.71
C MET A 321 15.22 25.64 2.08
N ILE A 322 14.75 24.40 2.26
CA ILE A 322 14.24 23.93 3.55
C ILE A 322 14.83 22.55 3.83
N THR A 323 15.30 22.35 5.06
CA THR A 323 15.59 21.03 5.61
C THR A 323 14.64 20.73 6.75
N TRP A 324 14.30 19.45 6.90
CA TRP A 324 13.56 18.94 8.04
C TRP A 324 14.31 17.74 8.64
N ASP A 325 14.86 17.92 9.84
CA ASP A 325 15.54 16.83 10.55
C ASP A 325 14.49 15.91 11.20
N ARG A 326 14.58 14.60 10.97
CA ARG A 326 13.55 13.64 11.41
C ARG A 326 14.01 12.69 12.51
N ALA A 327 13.14 12.48 13.49
CA ALA A 327 13.33 11.45 14.51
C ALA A 327 12.84 10.08 13.98
N ASN A 328 13.77 9.34 13.37
CA ASN A 328 13.77 7.92 12.99
C ASN A 328 12.44 7.13 12.99
N ASP A 329 11.69 7.21 11.90
CA ASP A 329 10.84 6.12 11.36
C ASP A 329 10.61 6.23 9.84
N GLY A 330 10.63 7.45 9.29
CA GLY A 330 10.64 7.75 7.86
C GLY A 330 9.27 7.86 7.18
N PHE A 331 8.19 7.98 7.96
CA PHE A 331 6.81 7.99 7.45
C PHE A 331 6.16 9.37 7.50
N HIS A 332 5.11 9.58 6.72
CA HIS A 332 4.32 10.80 6.67
C HIS A 332 5.14 12.01 6.21
N ASN A 333 5.70 11.89 5.01
CA ASN A 333 6.54 12.92 4.40
C ASN A 333 5.73 14.01 3.68
N GLY A 334 4.48 13.73 3.26
CA GLY A 334 3.77 14.55 2.29
C GLY A 334 4.53 14.57 0.96
N GLY A 335 4.89 15.77 0.49
CA GLY A 335 5.86 15.95 -0.60
C GLY A 335 5.28 16.48 -1.91
N SER A 336 4.04 16.94 -1.93
CA SER A 336 3.52 17.70 -3.08
C SER A 336 4.17 19.07 -3.16
N VAL A 337 4.60 19.48 -4.36
CA VAL A 337 5.19 20.79 -4.65
C VAL A 337 4.44 21.38 -5.83
N GLU A 338 3.79 22.52 -5.66
CA GLU A 338 2.92 23.12 -6.68
C GLU A 338 3.04 24.64 -6.67
N PHE A 339 3.03 25.27 -7.85
CA PHE A 339 2.89 26.73 -7.92
C PHE A 339 1.42 27.12 -7.90
N GLY A 340 1.08 28.03 -6.99
CA GLY A 340 -0.23 28.63 -6.93
C GLY A 340 -0.48 29.60 -8.09
N PRO A 341 -1.76 29.93 -8.35
CA PRO A 341 -2.14 30.92 -9.36
C PRO A 341 -1.68 32.34 -9.03
N ASP A 342 -1.25 32.56 -7.78
CA ASP A 342 -0.67 33.77 -7.25
C ASP A 342 0.86 33.85 -7.45
N GLY A 343 1.49 32.80 -7.99
CA GLY A 343 2.91 32.76 -8.31
C GLY A 343 3.82 32.29 -7.18
N PHE A 344 3.26 31.95 -6.01
CA PHE A 344 4.04 31.40 -4.89
C PHE A 344 4.13 29.88 -4.93
N LEU A 345 5.16 29.33 -4.29
CA LEU A 345 5.36 27.89 -4.19
C LEU A 345 4.63 27.34 -2.95
N TYR A 346 3.84 26.30 -3.16
CA TYR A 346 3.12 25.58 -2.12
C TYR A 346 3.76 24.21 -1.90
N VAL A 347 3.98 23.84 -0.64
CA VAL A 347 4.65 22.59 -0.27
C VAL A 347 3.83 21.87 0.79
N ALA A 348 3.33 20.68 0.45
CA ALA A 348 2.58 19.84 1.36
C ALA A 348 3.54 19.03 2.23
N VAL A 349 3.40 19.12 3.56
CA VAL A 349 4.32 18.48 4.51
C VAL A 349 3.52 17.68 5.53
N GLY A 350 3.83 16.40 5.65
CA GLY A 350 3.19 15.54 6.66
C GLY A 350 3.60 15.89 8.09
N GLU A 351 2.90 15.31 9.06
CA GLU A 351 3.14 15.49 10.51
C GLU A 351 4.38 14.75 11.03
N MET A 352 5.06 14.01 10.15
CA MET A 352 6.37 13.40 10.40
C MET A 352 6.41 12.38 11.55
N SER A 353 5.30 11.67 11.79
CA SER A 353 5.08 10.82 12.97
C SER A 353 5.15 11.55 14.31
N ASP A 354 5.14 12.89 14.29
CA ASP A 354 5.05 13.72 15.47
C ASP A 354 3.59 14.08 15.73
N LYS A 355 2.91 13.20 16.46
CA LYS A 355 1.53 13.41 16.90
C LYS A 355 1.35 14.63 17.79
N THR A 356 2.43 15.26 18.27
CA THR A 356 2.38 16.51 19.05
C THR A 356 2.55 17.76 18.20
N SER A 357 2.84 17.65 16.90
CA SER A 357 3.04 18.79 16.00
C SER A 357 1.76 19.57 15.66
N HIS A 358 0.59 19.04 16.01
CA HIS A 358 -0.69 19.69 15.75
C HIS A 358 -0.91 20.94 16.60
N GLN A 359 -1.54 21.98 16.04
CA GLN A 359 -1.79 23.25 16.74
C GLN A 359 -0.53 23.97 17.23
N HIS A 360 0.62 23.70 16.62
CA HIS A 360 1.86 24.42 16.86
C HIS A 360 2.29 25.16 15.60
N LEU A 361 2.57 26.45 15.76
CA LEU A 361 3.15 27.28 14.69
C LEU A 361 4.62 27.59 14.95
N ASP A 362 5.12 27.36 16.17
CA ASP A 362 6.41 27.87 16.67
C ASP A 362 7.46 26.77 16.90
N ALA A 363 7.16 25.54 16.49
CA ALA A 363 8.03 24.38 16.71
C ALA A 363 8.75 23.95 15.43
N ASN A 364 8.04 23.30 14.49
CA ASN A 364 8.57 22.78 13.24
C ASN A 364 7.56 22.97 12.10
N LEU A 365 8.04 22.95 10.85
CA LEU A 365 7.22 23.05 9.65
C LEU A 365 6.64 21.68 9.27
N SER A 366 5.72 21.12 10.05
CA SER A 366 5.10 19.80 9.81
C SER A 366 3.58 19.84 9.93
N GLY A 367 2.90 18.84 9.33
CA GLY A 367 1.45 18.63 9.49
C GLY A 367 0.58 19.71 8.84
N GLY A 368 0.95 20.15 7.63
CA GLY A 368 0.29 21.29 6.99
C GLY A 368 0.70 21.57 5.55
N LEU A 369 0.28 22.73 5.07
CA LEU A 369 0.62 23.27 3.77
C LEU A 369 1.40 24.57 3.94
N LEU A 370 2.57 24.65 3.33
CA LEU A 370 3.42 25.84 3.33
C LEU A 370 3.16 26.67 2.07
N ARG A 371 3.39 27.98 2.15
CA ARG A 371 3.35 28.91 1.01
C ARG A 371 4.50 29.91 1.11
N ILE A 372 5.41 29.89 0.13
CA ILE A 372 6.67 30.64 0.15
C ILE A 372 6.91 31.40 -1.16
N ASP A 373 7.60 32.53 -1.07
CA ASP A 373 8.03 33.35 -2.20
C ASP A 373 9.48 33.06 -2.59
N VAL A 374 9.63 32.19 -3.59
CA VAL A 374 10.93 31.77 -4.12
C VAL A 374 11.59 32.82 -5.00
N ASP A 375 10.85 33.87 -5.40
CA ASP A 375 11.35 35.00 -6.19
C ASP A 375 11.89 36.14 -5.31
N GLN A 376 11.68 36.06 -3.99
CA GLN A 376 12.13 37.04 -3.00
C GLN A 376 11.75 38.49 -3.39
N GLN A 377 10.50 38.68 -3.83
CA GLN A 377 10.03 39.89 -4.49
C GLN A 377 10.13 41.14 -3.59
N GLY A 378 10.01 40.98 -2.28
CA GLY A 378 10.17 42.06 -1.31
C GLY A 378 9.04 43.10 -1.36
N GLY A 379 9.27 44.27 -0.78
CA GLY A 379 8.31 45.38 -0.78
C GLY A 379 7.01 45.02 -0.06
N ASP A 380 5.87 45.29 -0.71
CA ASP A 380 4.52 45.00 -0.19
C ASP A 380 4.04 43.58 -0.54
N ILE A 381 4.92 42.72 -1.07
CA ILE A 381 4.57 41.35 -1.52
C ILE A 381 5.03 40.31 -0.50
N SER A 382 6.31 40.37 -0.12
CA SER A 382 6.93 39.37 0.75
C SER A 382 8.05 39.96 1.59
N LYS A 383 8.48 39.26 2.64
CA LYS A 383 9.55 39.67 3.55
C LYS A 383 10.53 38.53 3.87
N PRO A 384 11.77 38.81 4.29
CA PRO A 384 12.69 37.79 4.77
C PRO A 384 12.10 36.96 5.92
N ILE A 385 12.53 35.70 6.00
CA ILE A 385 12.22 34.78 7.10
C ILE A 385 12.69 35.39 8.43
N VAL A 386 11.85 35.34 9.45
CA VAL A 386 12.13 35.93 10.78
C VAL A 386 12.33 34.91 11.89
N ASN A 387 11.77 33.71 11.75
CA ASN A 387 11.85 32.62 12.72
C ASN A 387 12.37 31.35 12.03
N GLN A 388 13.08 30.50 12.76
CA GLN A 388 13.61 29.24 12.25
C GLN A 388 12.94 28.06 12.95
N PRO A 389 12.73 26.92 12.27
CA PRO A 389 12.23 25.72 12.91
C PRO A 389 13.23 25.19 13.94
N THR A 390 12.72 24.45 14.93
CA THR A 390 13.56 23.82 15.96
C THR A 390 14.40 22.67 15.39
N ARG A 391 13.90 22.01 14.35
CA ARG A 391 14.54 20.91 13.63
C ARG A 391 14.58 21.23 12.14
N GLY A 392 15.78 21.26 11.58
CA GLY A 392 16.01 21.70 10.21
C GLY A 392 16.31 23.19 10.08
N THR A 393 16.25 23.69 8.85
CA THR A 393 16.68 25.05 8.47
C THR A 393 15.82 25.60 7.34
N THR A 394 15.72 26.93 7.27
CA THR A 394 15.00 27.65 6.21
C THR A 394 15.82 28.81 5.69
N ASP A 395 16.03 28.89 4.37
CA ASP A 395 16.77 29.97 3.71
C ASP A 395 16.37 30.09 2.23
N HIS A 396 16.79 31.18 1.57
CA HIS A 396 16.71 31.39 0.12
C HIS A 396 15.28 31.53 -0.45
N TYR A 397 14.33 31.96 0.37
CA TYR A 397 13.00 32.42 -0.03
C TYR A 397 12.50 33.48 0.95
N TYR A 398 11.42 34.18 0.57
CA TYR A 398 10.70 35.12 1.43
C TYR A 398 9.33 34.57 1.81
N ILE A 399 8.75 35.15 2.86
CA ILE A 399 7.39 34.87 3.33
C ILE A 399 6.43 35.88 2.69
N PRO A 400 5.40 35.44 1.95
CA PRO A 400 4.34 36.32 1.48
C PRO A 400 3.69 37.08 2.64
N LEU A 401 3.55 38.40 2.52
CA LEU A 401 3.05 39.26 3.62
C LEU A 401 1.62 38.93 4.01
N ASP A 402 0.86 38.33 3.10
CA ASP A 402 -0.52 37.96 3.35
C ASP A 402 -0.66 36.55 3.93
N ASN A 403 0.39 35.77 4.18
CA ASN A 403 0.25 34.47 4.85
C ASN A 403 -0.53 34.60 6.18
N PRO A 404 -1.39 33.62 6.53
CA PRO A 404 -2.39 33.76 7.61
C PRO A 404 -1.80 33.93 9.01
N PHE A 405 -0.55 33.54 9.21
CA PHE A 405 0.11 33.58 10.52
C PHE A 405 1.26 34.60 10.58
N VAL A 406 1.38 35.47 9.57
CA VAL A 406 2.35 36.57 9.58
C VAL A 406 2.09 37.51 10.76
N GLY A 407 3.14 37.81 11.53
CA GLY A 407 3.08 38.69 12.69
C GLY A 407 2.57 38.02 13.98
N VAL A 408 2.21 36.72 13.95
CA VAL A 408 1.93 35.95 15.16
C VAL A 408 3.25 35.72 15.91
N PRO A 409 3.37 36.11 17.20
CA PRO A 409 4.63 35.98 17.93
C PRO A 409 5.16 34.54 17.95
N GLY A 410 6.41 34.36 17.50
CA GLY A 410 7.08 33.05 17.47
C GLY A 410 6.65 32.11 16.34
N ALA A 411 5.60 32.44 15.58
CA ALA A 411 5.13 31.57 14.51
C ALA A 411 6.13 31.48 13.35
N LEU A 412 6.28 30.27 12.82
CA LEU A 412 6.80 29.98 11.51
C LEU A 412 5.75 30.45 10.50
N GLU A 413 6.06 31.55 9.82
CA GLU A 413 5.09 32.30 9.01
C GLU A 413 4.88 31.68 7.61
N GLU A 414 5.56 30.58 7.30
CA GLU A 414 5.43 29.77 6.08
C GLU A 414 4.08 29.08 5.98
N PHE A 415 3.41 28.79 7.10
CA PHE A 415 2.17 28.02 7.11
C PHE A 415 1.04 28.78 6.39
N TYR A 416 0.49 28.14 5.36
CA TYR A 416 -0.78 28.51 4.72
C TYR A 416 -1.96 27.81 5.38
N ALA A 417 -1.79 26.56 5.80
CA ALA A 417 -2.78 25.78 6.54
C ALA A 417 -2.10 24.72 7.42
N ILE A 418 -2.80 24.25 8.45
CA ILE A 418 -2.29 23.31 9.47
C ILE A 418 -3.27 22.17 9.76
N GLY A 419 -2.85 21.19 10.57
CA GLY A 419 -3.72 20.13 11.05
C GLY A 419 -4.02 19.05 10.01
N LEU A 420 -3.16 18.91 9.00
CA LEU A 420 -3.18 17.80 8.04
C LEU A 420 -2.25 16.69 8.54
N ARG A 421 -2.52 15.43 8.16
CA ARG A 421 -1.69 14.30 8.56
C ARG A 421 -0.54 14.05 7.59
N ASN A 422 -0.86 13.61 6.38
CA ASN A 422 0.07 13.26 5.33
C ASN A 422 -0.53 13.67 3.97
N PRO A 423 -0.64 14.99 3.69
CA PRO A 423 -1.18 15.49 2.43
C PRO A 423 -0.24 15.14 1.27
N PHE A 424 -0.60 14.10 0.51
CA PHE A 424 0.33 13.46 -0.44
C PHE A 424 0.35 14.14 -1.82
N ARG A 425 -0.82 14.41 -2.40
CA ARG A 425 -0.97 15.31 -3.56
C ARG A 425 -1.95 16.42 -3.27
N ILE A 426 -1.55 17.62 -3.67
CA ILE A 426 -2.41 18.80 -3.74
C ILE A 426 -2.54 19.23 -5.19
N VAL A 427 -3.65 19.88 -5.52
CA VAL A 427 -3.87 20.47 -6.84
C VAL A 427 -4.67 21.77 -6.74
N PHE A 428 -4.32 22.76 -7.55
CA PHE A 428 -5.17 23.94 -7.73
C PHE A 428 -6.23 23.69 -8.79
N ASP A 429 -7.49 23.94 -8.44
CA ASP A 429 -8.55 24.03 -9.44
C ASP A 429 -8.33 25.28 -10.30
N SER A 430 -8.13 25.08 -11.61
CA SER A 430 -7.82 26.16 -12.55
C SER A 430 -8.94 27.20 -12.68
N GLU A 431 -10.18 26.82 -12.38
CA GLU A 431 -11.34 27.73 -12.44
C GLU A 431 -11.62 28.40 -11.08
N THR A 432 -11.73 27.60 -10.01
CA THR A 432 -12.14 28.12 -8.69
C THR A 432 -10.97 28.61 -7.83
N ARG A 433 -9.73 28.27 -8.22
CA ARG A 433 -8.48 28.53 -7.48
C ARG A 433 -8.39 27.87 -6.11
N LYS A 434 -9.32 26.98 -5.77
CA LYS A 434 -9.29 26.20 -4.54
C LYS A 434 -8.22 25.11 -4.62
N ILE A 435 -7.64 24.79 -3.48
CA ILE A 435 -6.68 23.68 -3.34
C ILE A 435 -7.47 22.44 -2.93
N TRP A 436 -7.26 21.34 -3.65
CA TRP A 436 -7.79 20.02 -3.28
C TRP A 436 -6.62 19.14 -2.85
N ALA A 437 -6.78 18.43 -1.74
CA ALA A 437 -5.76 17.57 -1.16
C ALA A 437 -6.32 16.19 -0.87
N GLY A 438 -5.55 15.14 -1.20
CA GLY A 438 -5.70 13.83 -0.57
C GLY A 438 -4.82 13.77 0.67
N ASP A 439 -5.42 13.54 1.83
CA ASP A 439 -4.70 13.44 3.11
C ASP A 439 -4.77 12.00 3.61
N VAL A 440 -3.61 11.32 3.63
CA VAL A 440 -3.53 9.90 3.98
C VAL A 440 -3.80 9.71 5.46
N GLY A 441 -4.80 8.90 5.77
CA GLY A 441 -5.28 8.54 7.10
C GLY A 441 -4.27 7.84 7.99
N SER A 442 -4.55 7.76 9.30
CA SER A 442 -3.73 6.97 10.23
C SER A 442 -4.17 5.52 10.22
N THR A 443 -5.30 5.24 10.86
CA THR A 443 -5.71 3.88 11.17
C THR A 443 -7.07 3.57 10.58
N VAL A 444 -7.94 4.56 10.49
CA VAL A 444 -9.37 4.33 10.23
C VAL A 444 -9.87 5.05 9.00
N TRP A 445 -9.45 6.29 8.73
CA TRP A 445 -10.10 7.11 7.70
C TRP A 445 -9.12 7.77 6.74
N GLU A 446 -9.43 7.66 5.46
CA GLU A 446 -8.84 8.48 4.41
C GLU A 446 -9.67 9.74 4.17
N GLU A 447 -9.02 10.84 3.77
CA GLU A 447 -9.68 12.14 3.61
C GLU A 447 -9.40 12.86 2.29
N VAL A 448 -10.43 13.50 1.75
CA VAL A 448 -10.32 14.60 0.78
C VAL A 448 -10.60 15.91 1.47
N ASN A 449 -9.64 16.82 1.39
CA ASN A 449 -9.71 18.16 1.97
C ASN A 449 -9.73 19.24 0.87
N VAL A 450 -10.53 20.28 1.09
CA VAL A 450 -10.44 21.53 0.30
C VAL A 450 -9.69 22.53 1.16
N VAL A 451 -8.46 22.86 0.74
CA VAL A 451 -7.52 23.60 1.57
C VAL A 451 -7.66 25.11 1.39
N ASP A 452 -8.19 25.78 2.42
CA ASP A 452 -8.31 27.23 2.50
C ASP A 452 -7.23 27.88 3.38
N LYS A 453 -6.96 29.17 3.12
CA LYS A 453 -5.98 29.99 3.85
C LYS A 453 -6.33 30.07 5.33
N GLY A 454 -5.39 29.69 6.19
CA GLY A 454 -5.55 29.64 7.64
C GLY A 454 -6.41 28.46 8.11
N GLY A 455 -6.78 27.53 7.21
CA GLY A 455 -7.55 26.34 7.56
C GLY A 455 -6.80 25.42 8.52
N ASN A 456 -7.56 24.74 9.37
CA ASN A 456 -7.08 23.78 10.34
C ASN A 456 -7.89 22.47 10.24
N TYR A 457 -7.27 21.41 9.73
CA TYR A 457 -7.91 20.12 9.43
C TYR A 457 -7.92 19.15 10.61
N GLN A 458 -7.58 19.65 11.80
CA GLN A 458 -7.82 19.03 13.10
C GLN A 458 -7.03 17.76 13.41
N TYR A 459 -6.24 17.17 12.50
CA TYR A 459 -5.44 16.00 12.84
C TYR A 459 -4.42 16.33 13.95
N PRO A 460 -4.20 15.44 14.95
CA PRO A 460 -4.83 14.14 15.19
C PRO A 460 -6.10 14.21 16.06
N PHE A 461 -6.59 15.39 16.43
CA PHE A 461 -7.84 15.50 17.19
C PHE A 461 -9.06 14.96 16.42
N ALA A 462 -9.07 15.10 15.10
CA ALA A 462 -10.02 14.42 14.23
C ALA A 462 -9.32 13.61 13.15
N GLU A 463 -9.85 12.42 12.86
CA GLU A 463 -9.51 11.59 11.71
C GLU A 463 -10.82 11.13 11.07
N GLY A 464 -11.15 11.70 9.91
CA GLY A 464 -12.39 11.50 9.19
C GLY A 464 -13.63 11.91 9.99
N GLU A 465 -14.41 10.92 10.41
CA GLU A 465 -15.60 11.12 11.24
C GLU A 465 -15.34 10.86 12.73
N GLU A 466 -14.13 10.43 13.09
CA GLU A 466 -13.76 10.06 14.44
C GLU A 466 -13.01 11.19 15.14
N LEU A 467 -13.40 11.46 16.39
CA LEU A 467 -12.66 12.37 17.26
C LEU A 467 -11.72 11.54 18.13
N GLN A 468 -10.43 11.81 18.03
CA GLN A 468 -9.40 11.15 18.82
C GLN A 468 -8.81 12.12 19.83
N GLY A 469 -8.57 11.65 21.07
CA GLY A 469 -7.88 12.43 22.10
C GLY A 469 -8.65 13.64 22.65
N GLU A 470 -7.91 14.51 23.35
CA GLU A 470 -8.46 15.73 23.95
C GLU A 470 -8.43 16.89 22.96
N ARG A 471 -9.55 17.61 22.85
CA ARG A 471 -9.65 18.79 22.00
C ARG A 471 -8.65 19.87 22.48
N PRO A 472 -7.88 20.49 21.57
CA PRO A 472 -7.04 21.63 21.92
C PRO A 472 -7.83 22.72 22.62
N THR A 473 -7.29 23.27 23.71
CA THR A 473 -7.94 24.33 24.49
C THR A 473 -8.02 25.65 23.73
N THR A 474 -7.01 25.90 22.90
CA THR A 474 -6.97 27.00 21.93
C THR A 474 -6.85 26.40 20.55
N VAL A 475 -7.78 26.76 19.67
CA VAL A 475 -7.76 26.36 18.27
C VAL A 475 -7.07 27.45 17.45
N LEU A 476 -6.02 27.08 16.72
CA LEU A 476 -5.36 27.96 15.76
C LEU A 476 -6.08 27.91 14.41
N GLY A 477 -6.13 29.03 13.68
CA GLY A 477 -6.75 29.06 12.36
C GLY A 477 -8.26 28.81 12.36
N VAL A 478 -8.78 28.25 11.27
CA VAL A 478 -10.21 27.99 11.04
C VAL A 478 -10.45 26.49 10.91
N GLU A 479 -11.17 25.91 11.87
CA GLU A 479 -11.52 24.48 11.82
C GLU A 479 -12.30 24.16 10.56
N THR A 480 -11.78 23.20 9.79
CA THR A 480 -12.35 22.82 8.50
C THR A 480 -12.42 21.30 8.42
N PRO A 481 -13.62 20.70 8.30
CA PRO A 481 -13.76 19.26 8.16
C PRO A 481 -13.46 18.81 6.72
N PRO A 482 -13.13 17.52 6.51
CA PRO A 482 -12.99 16.96 5.18
C PRO A 482 -14.30 17.01 4.38
N VAL A 483 -14.17 17.16 3.06
CA VAL A 483 -15.32 17.15 2.13
C VAL A 483 -15.70 15.75 1.69
N TYR A 484 -14.81 14.77 1.85
CA TYR A 484 -15.12 13.36 1.67
C TYR A 484 -14.19 12.51 2.53
N THR A 485 -14.73 11.42 3.06
CA THR A 485 -13.98 10.44 3.86
C THR A 485 -14.41 9.02 3.49
N TYR A 486 -13.51 8.06 3.64
CA TYR A 486 -13.86 6.64 3.59
C TYR A 486 -13.02 5.83 4.59
N ARG A 487 -13.60 4.74 5.10
CA ARG A 487 -12.90 3.88 6.07
C ARG A 487 -11.85 3.03 5.37
N HIS A 488 -10.76 2.76 6.07
CA HIS A 488 -9.77 1.78 5.66
C HIS A 488 -10.44 0.43 5.46
N THR A 489 -10.20 -0.18 4.31
CA THR A 489 -10.60 -1.54 4.00
C THR A 489 -9.37 -2.41 3.82
N ALA A 490 -9.58 -3.67 3.46
CA ALA A 490 -8.49 -4.55 3.10
C ALA A 490 -7.65 -4.05 1.91
N PHE A 491 -8.15 -3.14 1.09
CA PHE A 491 -7.42 -2.64 -0.08
C PHE A 491 -7.55 -1.12 -0.30
N GLU A 492 -8.42 -0.39 0.39
CA GLU A 492 -8.50 1.07 0.33
C GLU A 492 -7.96 1.64 1.64
N ARG A 493 -6.80 2.29 1.62
CA ARG A 493 -6.08 2.75 2.84
C ARG A 493 -4.89 3.67 2.56
N ALA A 494 -4.87 4.30 1.39
CA ALA A 494 -3.91 5.35 1.10
C ALA A 494 -4.47 6.25 -0.01
N ILE A 495 -5.23 7.27 0.37
CA ILE A 495 -5.73 8.25 -0.60
C ILE A 495 -4.57 9.11 -1.09
N ILE A 496 -4.38 9.16 -2.40
CA ILE A 496 -3.25 9.87 -3.00
C ILE A 496 -3.62 11.31 -3.33
N GLY A 497 -4.92 11.59 -3.51
CA GLY A 497 -5.42 12.81 -4.11
C GLY A 497 -5.50 12.68 -5.64
N GLY A 498 -5.62 13.80 -6.34
CA GLY A 498 -5.67 13.80 -7.81
C GLY A 498 -5.86 15.17 -8.44
N THR A 499 -6.87 15.32 -9.30
CA THR A 499 -7.02 16.50 -10.16
C THR A 499 -8.47 16.93 -10.36
N VAL A 500 -8.72 18.24 -10.45
CA VAL A 500 -10.05 18.78 -10.81
C VAL A 500 -10.14 18.95 -12.32
N TYR A 501 -11.04 18.20 -12.95
CA TYR A 501 -11.11 18.17 -14.42
C TYR A 501 -11.90 19.35 -14.97
N ARG A 502 -11.22 20.20 -15.76
CA ARG A 502 -11.78 21.43 -16.35
C ARG A 502 -11.62 21.51 -17.88
N HIS A 503 -11.25 20.41 -18.54
CA HIS A 503 -11.15 20.41 -20.01
C HIS A 503 -12.50 20.07 -20.67
N ALA A 504 -12.60 20.36 -21.97
CA ALA A 504 -13.79 20.06 -22.77
C ALA A 504 -13.78 18.64 -23.38
N LYS A 505 -12.62 17.96 -23.39
CA LYS A 505 -12.42 16.65 -24.04
C LYS A 505 -13.32 15.56 -23.44
N TYR A 506 -13.51 15.57 -22.12
CA TYR A 506 -14.42 14.66 -21.40
C TYR A 506 -15.51 15.45 -20.66
N PRO A 507 -16.60 15.87 -21.33
CA PRO A 507 -17.67 16.67 -20.72
C PRO A 507 -18.29 16.05 -19.46
N GLU A 508 -18.36 14.72 -19.39
CA GLU A 508 -18.90 13.94 -18.27
C GLU A 508 -18.00 13.96 -17.01
N LEU A 509 -16.72 14.28 -17.16
CA LEU A 509 -15.78 14.47 -16.05
C LEU A 509 -15.65 15.95 -15.66
N ARG A 510 -16.11 16.88 -16.50
CA ARG A 510 -15.98 18.32 -16.27
C ARG A 510 -16.66 18.73 -14.97
N GLY A 511 -15.91 19.40 -14.11
CA GLY A 511 -16.36 19.83 -12.78
C GLY A 511 -16.35 18.71 -11.73
N LYS A 512 -15.72 17.56 -12.01
CA LYS A 512 -15.43 16.51 -11.02
C LYS A 512 -13.99 16.62 -10.52
N TYR A 513 -13.79 16.30 -9.25
CA TYR A 513 -12.49 15.97 -8.67
C TYR A 513 -12.27 14.47 -8.84
N LEU A 514 -11.20 14.11 -9.54
CA LEU A 514 -10.74 12.75 -9.72
C LEU A 514 -9.63 12.49 -8.73
N PHE A 515 -9.68 11.37 -8.03
CA PHE A 515 -8.65 10.99 -7.06
C PHE A 515 -8.47 9.48 -7.04
N GLY A 516 -7.33 9.03 -6.54
CA GLY A 516 -6.99 7.62 -6.50
C GLY A 516 -6.62 7.15 -5.09
N ASP A 517 -6.73 5.84 -4.91
CA ASP A 517 -6.19 5.14 -3.75
C ASP A 517 -5.06 4.21 -4.21
N ASN A 518 -3.92 4.26 -3.52
CA ASN A 518 -2.72 3.55 -3.94
C ASN A 518 -2.86 2.02 -3.81
N TYR A 519 -3.49 1.55 -2.74
CA TYR A 519 -3.57 0.12 -2.43
C TYR A 519 -4.61 -0.61 -3.27
N SER A 520 -5.69 0.06 -3.65
CA SER A 520 -6.77 -0.53 -4.44
C SER A 520 -6.56 -0.32 -5.93
N GLY A 521 -5.84 0.74 -6.30
CA GLY A 521 -5.79 1.25 -7.66
C GLY A 521 -7.13 1.86 -8.10
N ASN A 522 -8.11 2.01 -7.21
CA ASN A 522 -9.40 2.60 -7.57
C ASN A 522 -9.21 4.07 -7.94
N ILE A 523 -9.93 4.47 -8.99
CA ILE A 523 -10.02 5.85 -9.44
C ILE A 523 -11.46 6.30 -9.20
N TYR A 524 -11.60 7.31 -8.37
CA TYR A 524 -12.88 7.86 -7.96
C TYR A 524 -13.15 9.19 -8.64
N ALA A 525 -14.44 9.52 -8.77
CA ALA A 525 -14.90 10.83 -9.20
C ALA A 525 -15.97 11.36 -8.24
N MET A 526 -15.84 12.63 -7.87
CA MET A 526 -16.82 13.35 -7.06
C MET A 526 -17.06 14.77 -7.58
N PRO A 527 -18.22 15.40 -7.34
CA PRO A 527 -18.42 16.80 -7.71
C PRO A 527 -17.39 17.72 -7.05
N ALA A 528 -16.73 18.57 -7.83
CA ALA A 528 -15.75 19.56 -7.34
C ALA A 528 -16.43 20.84 -6.83
N THR A 529 -17.47 20.70 -6.00
CA THR A 529 -18.22 21.84 -5.43
C THR A 529 -17.59 22.37 -4.14
N GLY A 530 -16.74 21.56 -3.50
CA GLY A 530 -16.20 21.80 -2.16
C GLY A 530 -17.23 21.63 -1.04
N GLN A 531 -18.39 21.03 -1.34
CA GLN A 531 -19.36 20.62 -0.33
C GLN A 531 -19.10 19.16 0.07
N ARG A 532 -19.47 18.82 1.31
CA ARG A 532 -19.35 17.46 1.81
C ARG A 532 -20.22 16.50 0.99
N VAL A 533 -19.65 15.38 0.58
CA VAL A 533 -20.35 14.27 -0.06
C VAL A 533 -20.17 12.99 0.74
N THR A 534 -21.10 12.05 0.64
CA THR A 534 -21.06 10.76 1.34
C THR A 534 -20.90 9.57 0.40
N LYS A 535 -20.95 9.82 -0.92
CA LYS A 535 -20.81 8.82 -1.97
C LYS A 535 -20.06 9.41 -3.15
N VAL A 536 -19.22 8.58 -3.74
CA VAL A 536 -18.42 8.89 -4.92
C VAL A 536 -18.58 7.77 -5.95
N GLU A 537 -18.25 8.06 -7.19
CA GLU A 537 -18.31 7.11 -8.31
C GLU A 537 -16.93 6.44 -8.48
N ILE A 538 -16.87 5.12 -8.59
CA ILE A 538 -15.65 4.42 -9.05
C ILE A 538 -15.69 4.40 -10.58
N VAL A 539 -14.86 5.24 -11.21
CA VAL A 539 -14.86 5.38 -12.67
C VAL A 539 -13.99 4.32 -13.34
N ALA A 540 -12.86 3.96 -12.72
CA ALA A 540 -11.92 2.95 -13.21
C ALA A 540 -11.11 2.34 -12.06
N GLN A 541 -10.32 1.32 -12.37
CA GLN A 541 -9.34 0.77 -11.45
C GLN A 541 -8.06 0.47 -12.24
N ALA A 542 -6.94 1.02 -11.78
CA ALA A 542 -5.61 0.74 -12.31
C ALA A 542 -5.04 -0.57 -11.74
N ASN A 543 -4.09 -1.15 -12.46
CA ASN A 543 -3.29 -2.24 -11.93
C ASN A 543 -2.40 -1.72 -10.79
N GLN A 544 -2.11 -2.59 -9.83
CA GLN A 544 -1.14 -2.33 -8.76
C GLN A 544 -0.25 -3.55 -8.54
N TYR A 545 0.94 -3.35 -7.97
CA TYR A 545 1.87 -4.42 -7.60
C TYR A 545 2.29 -4.25 -6.14
N ALA A 546 1.90 -5.16 -5.25
CA ALA A 546 2.41 -5.24 -3.87
C ALA A 546 2.29 -3.95 -3.03
N GLN A 547 1.09 -3.36 -2.94
CA GLN A 547 0.88 -2.04 -2.29
C GLN A 547 1.60 -0.89 -3.01
N ARG A 548 1.80 -1.04 -4.32
CA ARG A 548 2.41 -0.05 -5.19
C ARG A 548 1.45 0.18 -6.34
N GLY A 549 0.54 1.13 -6.15
CA GLY A 549 -0.42 1.53 -7.16
C GLY A 549 -0.23 2.97 -7.60
N ILE A 550 -1.35 3.67 -7.74
CA ILE A 550 -1.41 5.05 -8.26
C ILE A 550 -0.64 6.00 -7.34
N THR A 551 0.10 6.97 -7.90
CA THR A 551 0.85 7.98 -7.14
C THR A 551 0.62 9.43 -7.56
N SER A 552 0.04 9.68 -8.73
CA SER A 552 -0.31 11.03 -9.14
C SER A 552 -1.35 11.03 -10.24
N PHE A 553 -1.95 12.20 -10.45
CA PHE A 553 -2.81 12.50 -11.59
C PHE A 553 -2.26 13.74 -12.29
N THR A 554 -2.26 13.74 -13.61
CA THR A 554 -1.76 14.86 -14.41
C THR A 554 -2.66 15.07 -15.61
N GLN A 555 -3.16 16.29 -15.78
CA GLN A 555 -3.91 16.66 -16.97
C GLN A 555 -2.92 17.08 -18.06
N THR A 556 -3.03 16.45 -19.23
CA THR A 556 -2.33 16.89 -20.43
C THR A 556 -2.96 18.20 -20.96
N PRO A 557 -2.23 18.99 -21.75
CA PRO A 557 -2.78 20.22 -22.32
C PRO A 557 -4.04 20.04 -23.19
N ASP A 558 -4.20 18.88 -23.83
CA ASP A 558 -5.39 18.53 -24.62
C ASP A 558 -6.52 17.89 -23.80
N GLY A 559 -6.30 17.64 -22.49
CA GLY A 559 -7.32 17.18 -21.56
C GLY A 559 -7.43 15.68 -21.40
N GLU A 560 -6.42 14.89 -21.79
CA GLU A 560 -6.22 13.53 -21.26
C GLU A 560 -5.79 13.57 -19.80
N ILE A 561 -6.12 12.51 -19.06
CA ILE A 561 -5.76 12.33 -17.65
C ILE A 561 -4.74 11.21 -17.58
N LEU A 562 -3.52 11.55 -17.17
CA LEU A 562 -2.44 10.60 -16.92
C LEU A 562 -2.39 10.26 -15.44
N LEU A 563 -1.96 9.04 -15.15
CA LEU A 563 -1.63 8.59 -13.82
C LEU A 563 -0.26 7.93 -13.84
N THR A 564 0.48 8.05 -12.75
CA THR A 564 1.66 7.23 -12.50
C THR A 564 1.28 6.05 -11.63
N THR A 565 1.78 4.87 -11.96
CA THR A 565 1.70 3.69 -11.09
C THR A 565 3.11 3.21 -10.74
N LEU A 566 3.32 2.94 -9.46
CA LEU A 566 4.57 2.38 -8.99
C LEU A 566 4.76 0.95 -9.50
N GLY A 567 6.02 0.55 -9.64
CA GLY A 567 6.40 -0.82 -9.98
C GLY A 567 7.38 -1.41 -8.97
N SER A 568 8.23 -2.34 -9.43
CA SER A 568 9.33 -2.82 -8.61
C SER A 568 10.24 -1.68 -8.15
N ALA A 569 10.74 -1.73 -6.91
CA ALA A 569 11.79 -0.81 -6.45
C ALA A 569 13.18 -1.16 -7.01
N THR A 570 13.36 -2.37 -7.52
CA THR A 570 14.66 -2.87 -7.98
C THR A 570 14.74 -3.04 -9.48
N SER A 571 13.61 -2.91 -10.19
CA SER A 571 13.56 -3.03 -11.63
C SER A 571 12.50 -2.11 -12.26
N PRO A 572 12.71 -1.63 -13.51
CA PRO A 572 11.73 -0.77 -14.18
C PRO A 572 10.44 -1.54 -14.45
N GLY A 573 9.45 -1.36 -13.60
CA GLY A 573 8.12 -1.97 -13.75
C GLY A 573 6.96 -0.99 -13.63
N GLY A 574 7.23 0.24 -13.18
CA GLY A 574 6.22 1.27 -13.02
C GLY A 574 5.83 1.87 -14.36
N GLU A 575 4.64 2.45 -14.41
CA GLU A 575 4.02 2.89 -15.66
C GLU A 575 3.50 4.31 -15.58
N ILE A 576 3.37 4.92 -16.75
CA ILE A 576 2.52 6.08 -16.97
C ILE A 576 1.33 5.54 -17.76
N ILE A 577 0.16 5.62 -17.15
CA ILE A 577 -1.10 5.15 -17.73
C ILE A 577 -2.01 6.34 -18.00
N ARG A 578 -2.97 6.19 -18.89
CA ARG A 578 -4.00 7.19 -19.15
C ARG A 578 -5.39 6.62 -18.93
N LEU A 579 -6.29 7.46 -18.45
CA LEU A 579 -7.71 7.15 -18.30
C LEU A 579 -8.40 7.27 -19.68
N VAL A 580 -9.06 6.20 -20.11
CA VAL A 580 -9.74 6.10 -21.41
C VAL A 580 -11.12 5.48 -21.26
N ARG A 581 -12.05 5.80 -22.17
CA ARG A 581 -13.38 5.20 -22.16
C ARG A 581 -13.29 3.74 -22.61
N LYS A 582 -14.13 2.89 -22.03
CA LYS A 582 -14.25 1.49 -22.46
C LYS A 582 -14.68 1.41 -23.93
N GLY A 583 -13.99 0.61 -24.71
CA GLY A 583 -14.16 0.48 -26.16
C GLY A 583 -13.38 1.51 -27.00
N GLU A 584 -12.81 2.54 -26.38
CA GLU A 584 -11.89 3.49 -27.03
C GLU A 584 -10.42 3.17 -26.70
N GLU A 585 -10.15 2.06 -26.00
CA GLU A 585 -8.79 1.64 -25.71
C GLU A 585 -8.03 1.43 -27.03
N THR A 586 -6.84 2.01 -27.09
CA THR A 586 -5.92 1.66 -28.15
C THR A 586 -5.54 0.21 -27.89
N MET A 587 -5.88 -0.69 -28.82
CA MET A 587 -5.30 -2.02 -28.82
C MET A 587 -3.80 -1.84 -28.99
N VAL A 588 -3.07 -1.75 -27.89
CA VAL A 588 -1.63 -1.94 -27.89
C VAL A 588 -1.48 -3.35 -28.44
N ALA A 589 -1.01 -3.46 -29.68
CA ALA A 589 -0.54 -4.73 -30.19
C ALA A 589 0.34 -5.28 -29.09
N GLU A 590 -0.02 -6.46 -28.56
CA GLU A 590 0.71 -7.19 -27.54
C GLU A 590 2.19 -6.92 -27.81
N THR A 591 2.79 -6.06 -26.99
CA THR A 591 4.10 -5.51 -27.31
C THR A 591 4.97 -6.71 -27.58
N ALA A 592 5.63 -6.74 -28.74
CA ALA A 592 6.66 -7.73 -29.02
C ALA A 592 7.48 -7.88 -27.74
N PRO A 593 7.80 -9.12 -27.31
CA PRO A 593 8.43 -9.39 -26.03
C PRO A 593 9.51 -8.35 -25.80
N VAL A 594 9.41 -7.66 -24.66
CA VAL A 594 10.38 -6.65 -24.21
C VAL A 594 11.75 -7.16 -24.61
N ALA A 595 12.46 -6.43 -25.48
CA ALA A 595 13.79 -6.83 -25.88
C ALA A 595 14.57 -7.12 -24.60
N GLU A 596 15.11 -8.34 -24.49
CA GLU A 596 15.84 -8.79 -23.30
C GLU A 596 16.86 -7.71 -22.96
N VAL A 597 16.64 -6.99 -21.85
CA VAL A 597 17.64 -6.08 -21.30
C VAL A 597 18.83 -6.96 -20.95
N GLU A 598 20.00 -6.69 -21.53
CA GLU A 598 21.23 -7.33 -21.09
C GLU A 598 21.46 -6.97 -19.63
N LEU A 599 21.22 -7.93 -18.73
CA LEU A 599 21.45 -7.77 -17.30
C LEU A 599 22.96 -7.67 -17.04
N SER A 600 23.40 -6.60 -16.38
CA SER A 600 24.80 -6.50 -15.96
C SER A 600 25.09 -7.48 -14.81
N ASP A 601 26.37 -7.82 -14.59
CA ASP A 601 26.78 -8.65 -13.45
C ASP A 601 26.31 -8.07 -12.10
N ALA A 602 26.25 -6.74 -12.00
CA ALA A 602 25.75 -6.03 -10.83
C ALA A 602 24.23 -6.23 -10.63
N ASP A 603 23.45 -6.21 -11.71
CA ASP A 603 22.00 -6.46 -11.69
C ASP A 603 21.72 -7.90 -11.28
N ILE A 604 22.48 -8.86 -11.82
CA ILE A 604 22.32 -10.28 -11.50
C ILE A 604 22.73 -10.56 -10.04
N GLN A 605 23.82 -9.95 -9.55
CA GLN A 605 24.23 -10.06 -8.15
C GLN A 605 23.20 -9.40 -7.21
N GLY A 606 22.66 -8.24 -7.58
CA GLY A 606 21.59 -7.56 -6.84
C GLY A 606 20.33 -8.42 -6.76
N MET A 607 19.88 -8.92 -7.91
CA MET A 607 18.75 -9.83 -8.02
C MET A 607 18.95 -11.10 -7.18
N PHE A 608 20.13 -11.72 -7.23
CA PHE A 608 20.44 -12.89 -6.40
C PHE A 608 20.43 -12.54 -4.91
N SER A 609 21.00 -11.40 -4.52
CA SER A 609 21.08 -10.98 -3.11
C SER A 609 19.70 -10.71 -2.53
N THR A 610 18.83 -10.06 -3.29
CA THR A 610 17.45 -9.73 -2.91
C THR A 610 16.58 -10.98 -2.81
N ASN A 611 16.57 -11.81 -3.86
CA ASN A 611 15.61 -12.92 -3.96
C ASN A 611 16.13 -14.22 -3.33
N CYS A 612 17.45 -14.45 -3.34
CA CYS A 612 18.05 -15.72 -2.90
C CYS A 612 18.98 -15.57 -1.68
N GLY A 613 19.54 -14.37 -1.46
CA GLY A 613 20.63 -14.13 -0.51
C GLY A 613 20.26 -14.32 0.96
N ARG A 614 18.98 -14.20 1.32
CA ARG A 614 18.53 -14.47 2.70
C ARG A 614 18.77 -15.93 3.13
N CYS A 615 18.61 -16.87 2.21
CA CYS A 615 18.83 -18.30 2.45
C CYS A 615 20.23 -18.74 2.00
N HIS A 616 20.66 -18.31 0.82
CA HIS A 616 21.90 -18.77 0.20
C HIS A 616 23.13 -17.92 0.54
N GLY A 617 22.96 -16.79 1.22
CA GLY A 617 23.99 -15.78 1.41
C GLY A 617 24.27 -15.00 0.11
N PRO A 618 24.80 -13.77 0.17
CA PRO A 618 25.11 -13.00 -1.04
C PRO A 618 26.16 -13.68 -1.93
N GLY A 619 27.02 -14.55 -1.35
CA GLY A 619 27.99 -15.36 -2.06
C GLY A 619 27.44 -16.66 -2.66
N GLY A 620 26.25 -17.11 -2.23
CA GLY A 620 25.67 -18.38 -2.64
C GLY A 620 26.19 -19.62 -1.90
N HIS A 621 26.79 -19.45 -0.71
CA HIS A 621 27.40 -20.53 0.07
C HIS A 621 26.45 -21.25 1.03
N GLY A 622 25.17 -20.90 1.02
CA GLY A 622 24.19 -21.48 1.93
C GLY A 622 24.33 -20.97 3.37
N ASP A 623 24.93 -19.79 3.53
CA ASP A 623 25.27 -19.13 4.80
C ASP A 623 24.45 -17.85 5.03
N GLY A 624 23.29 -17.74 4.36
CA GLY A 624 22.38 -16.61 4.55
C GLY A 624 21.84 -16.52 5.98
N PRO A 625 21.38 -15.33 6.41
CA PRO A 625 20.86 -15.11 7.76
C PRO A 625 19.73 -16.07 8.17
N ASP A 626 18.96 -16.58 7.20
CA ASP A 626 17.86 -17.51 7.47
C ASP A 626 18.33 -18.99 7.47
N ALA A 627 19.52 -19.31 6.93
CA ALA A 627 20.01 -20.69 6.79
C ALA A 627 20.02 -21.50 8.10
N PRO A 628 20.42 -20.96 9.28
CA PRO A 628 20.38 -21.70 10.54
C PRO A 628 18.97 -22.08 11.01
N HIS A 629 17.93 -21.42 10.48
CA HIS A 629 16.56 -21.52 10.97
C HIS A 629 15.67 -22.45 10.12
N LEU A 630 16.14 -22.89 8.95
CA LEU A 630 15.32 -23.64 7.98
C LEU A 630 15.29 -25.16 8.24
N GLY A 631 16.13 -25.68 9.16
CA GLY A 631 16.15 -27.10 9.52
C GLY A 631 16.53 -28.04 8.37
N VAL A 632 16.98 -27.49 7.23
CA VAL A 632 17.43 -28.21 6.04
C VAL A 632 18.79 -27.67 5.63
N LYS A 633 19.67 -28.55 5.13
CA LYS A 633 20.99 -28.13 4.63
C LYS A 633 20.81 -27.33 3.35
N ILE A 634 21.18 -26.06 3.37
CA ILE A 634 21.17 -25.21 2.18
C ILE A 634 22.38 -25.54 1.31
N PRO A 635 22.22 -25.70 -0.02
CA PRO A 635 23.34 -25.99 -0.89
C PRO A 635 24.33 -24.83 -0.97
N ASP A 636 25.63 -25.16 -0.97
CA ASP A 636 26.71 -24.27 -1.38
C ASP A 636 26.86 -24.38 -2.89
N PHE A 637 26.58 -23.28 -3.60
CA PHE A 637 26.67 -23.23 -5.05
C PHE A 637 28.11 -23.29 -5.56
N ALA A 638 29.13 -23.04 -4.73
CA ALA A 638 30.52 -23.22 -5.14
C ALA A 638 30.99 -24.69 -5.06
N ALA A 639 30.22 -25.58 -4.43
CA ALA A 639 30.61 -26.98 -4.26
C ALA A 639 30.49 -27.78 -5.57
N ALA A 640 31.54 -28.53 -5.92
CA ALA A 640 31.55 -29.40 -7.11
C ALA A 640 30.38 -30.40 -7.12
N GLU A 641 30.07 -31.00 -5.97
CA GLU A 641 28.93 -31.91 -5.81
C GLU A 641 27.59 -31.24 -6.18
N PHE A 642 27.41 -29.96 -5.88
CA PHE A 642 26.22 -29.22 -6.27
C PHE A 642 26.19 -28.96 -7.78
N GLN A 643 27.32 -28.53 -8.34
CA GLN A 643 27.44 -28.18 -9.76
C GLN A 643 27.22 -29.39 -10.66
N ASP A 644 27.78 -30.55 -10.29
CA ASP A 644 27.72 -31.78 -11.09
C ASP A 644 26.37 -32.50 -10.97
N SER A 645 25.62 -32.29 -9.88
CA SER A 645 24.38 -33.05 -9.59
C SER A 645 23.11 -32.47 -10.18
N ARG A 646 23.15 -31.28 -10.81
CA ARG A 646 21.97 -30.60 -11.36
C ARG A 646 22.27 -30.05 -12.73
N SER A 647 21.30 -30.15 -13.63
CA SER A 647 21.32 -29.47 -14.94
C SER A 647 20.82 -28.03 -14.84
N ASP A 648 21.11 -27.21 -15.85
CA ASP A 648 20.62 -25.82 -15.92
C ASP A 648 19.09 -25.77 -16.00
N ASP A 649 18.47 -26.71 -16.72
CA ASP A 649 17.02 -26.86 -16.79
C ASP A 649 16.41 -27.21 -15.43
N GLU A 650 17.10 -28.03 -14.62
CA GLU A 650 16.65 -28.34 -13.27
C GLU A 650 16.78 -27.13 -12.35
N LEU A 651 17.89 -26.38 -12.41
CA LEU A 651 18.05 -25.14 -11.65
C LEU A 651 16.98 -24.11 -12.06
N PHE A 652 16.78 -23.93 -13.36
CA PHE A 652 15.72 -23.07 -13.90
C PHE A 652 14.35 -23.51 -13.39
N THR A 653 14.03 -24.81 -13.45
CA THR A 653 12.75 -25.34 -12.96
C THR A 653 12.57 -25.10 -11.47
N VAL A 654 13.61 -25.32 -10.66
CA VAL A 654 13.57 -25.15 -9.19
C VAL A 654 13.45 -23.68 -8.80
N ILE A 655 14.14 -22.78 -9.49
CA ILE A 655 14.03 -21.34 -9.24
C ILE A 655 12.64 -20.86 -9.68
N LYS A 656 12.18 -21.25 -10.87
CA LYS A 656 10.89 -20.82 -11.42
C LYS A 656 9.70 -21.35 -10.62
N ASN A 657 9.70 -22.64 -10.29
CA ASN A 657 8.54 -23.34 -9.74
C ASN A 657 8.70 -23.79 -8.28
N GLY A 658 9.82 -23.43 -7.65
CA GLY A 658 10.13 -23.78 -6.27
C GLY A 658 10.66 -25.19 -6.10
N GLY A 659 11.12 -25.51 -4.88
CA GLY A 659 11.69 -26.81 -4.53
C GLY A 659 10.76 -28.02 -4.79
N PRO A 660 9.45 -27.95 -4.46
CA PRO A 660 8.54 -29.08 -4.67
C PRO A 660 8.42 -29.53 -6.13
N ALA A 661 8.65 -28.65 -7.10
CA ALA A 661 8.58 -28.98 -8.52
C ALA A 661 9.59 -30.07 -8.95
N ARG A 662 10.63 -30.29 -8.15
CA ARG A 662 11.61 -31.38 -8.33
C ARG A 662 11.77 -32.25 -7.08
N GLY A 663 10.75 -32.29 -6.22
CA GLY A 663 10.79 -33.10 -4.99
C GLY A 663 11.79 -32.61 -3.94
N LEU A 664 12.20 -31.34 -4.00
CA LEU A 664 13.07 -30.70 -3.01
C LEU A 664 12.24 -30.04 -1.90
N SER A 665 12.93 -29.43 -0.94
CA SER A 665 12.31 -28.77 0.22
C SER A 665 11.23 -27.77 -0.21
N PRO A 666 10.04 -27.79 0.42
CA PRO A 666 8.99 -26.79 0.18
C PRO A 666 9.39 -25.38 0.64
N LEU A 667 10.51 -25.24 1.36
CA LEU A 667 11.04 -23.96 1.80
C LEU A 667 11.79 -23.20 0.70
N MET A 668 12.03 -23.82 -0.47
CA MET A 668 12.52 -23.09 -1.65
C MET A 668 11.33 -22.51 -2.42
N PRO A 669 11.08 -21.19 -2.36
CA PRO A 669 9.91 -20.57 -2.97
C PRO A 669 10.00 -20.53 -4.50
N PRO A 670 8.85 -20.48 -5.21
CA PRO A 670 8.80 -20.27 -6.66
C PRO A 670 9.00 -18.79 -7.01
N TRP A 671 9.92 -18.51 -7.94
CA TRP A 671 10.22 -17.16 -8.41
C TRP A 671 9.65 -16.81 -9.78
N GLY A 672 9.01 -17.75 -10.49
CA GLY A 672 8.46 -17.54 -11.84
C GLY A 672 7.30 -16.55 -11.93
N LEU A 673 6.81 -16.06 -10.80
CA LEU A 673 5.82 -14.99 -10.73
C LEU A 673 6.44 -13.61 -10.50
N ALA A 674 7.68 -13.56 -10.01
CA ALA A 674 8.42 -12.35 -9.66
C ALA A 674 9.58 -12.06 -10.61
N LEU A 675 10.14 -13.10 -11.24
CA LEU A 675 11.24 -13.05 -12.20
C LEU A 675 10.80 -13.63 -13.53
N SER A 676 11.18 -12.95 -14.61
CA SER A 676 11.02 -13.43 -15.99
C SER A 676 11.92 -14.62 -16.29
N ASP A 677 11.64 -15.32 -17.39
CA ASP A 677 12.44 -16.47 -17.83
C ASP A 677 13.88 -16.09 -18.18
N SER A 678 14.14 -14.87 -18.66
CA SER A 678 15.48 -14.38 -18.94
C SER A 678 16.26 -14.08 -17.65
N GLU A 679 15.61 -13.45 -16.67
CA GLU A 679 16.19 -13.19 -15.33
C GLU A 679 16.53 -14.49 -14.60
N ILE A 680 15.66 -15.50 -14.66
CA ILE A 680 15.94 -16.80 -14.06
C ILE A 680 17.12 -17.48 -14.77
N LYS A 681 17.22 -17.40 -16.10
CA LYS A 681 18.39 -17.92 -16.82
C LYS A 681 19.68 -17.20 -16.42
N ALA A 682 19.63 -15.88 -16.21
CA ALA A 682 20.77 -15.11 -15.74
C ALA A 682 21.20 -15.52 -14.31
N LEU A 683 20.24 -15.78 -13.41
CA LEU A 683 20.52 -16.35 -12.08
C LEU A 683 21.14 -17.74 -12.16
N VAL A 684 20.66 -18.60 -13.07
CA VAL A 684 21.28 -19.90 -13.32
C VAL A 684 22.74 -19.72 -13.75
N GLY A 685 23.01 -18.82 -14.70
CA GLY A 685 24.37 -18.46 -15.12
C GLY A 685 25.25 -17.98 -13.97
N PHE A 686 24.71 -17.10 -13.11
CA PHE A 686 25.40 -16.63 -11.92
C PHE A 686 25.72 -17.75 -10.91
N ILE A 687 24.78 -18.67 -10.68
CA ILE A 687 24.97 -19.85 -9.83
C ILE A 687 26.08 -20.75 -10.42
N ARG A 688 26.12 -20.94 -11.74
CA ARG A 688 27.20 -21.69 -12.41
C ARG A 688 28.55 -21.03 -12.28
N ALA A 689 28.60 -19.70 -12.39
CA ALA A 689 29.84 -18.94 -12.27
C ALA A 689 30.53 -19.14 -10.90
N LYS A 690 29.77 -19.47 -9.83
CA LYS A 690 30.33 -19.80 -8.51
C LYS A 690 31.16 -21.09 -8.48
N GLY A 691 30.84 -22.06 -9.34
CA GLY A 691 31.60 -23.30 -9.47
C GLY A 691 32.95 -23.12 -10.19
N SER A 692 33.02 -22.18 -11.15
CA SER A 692 34.24 -21.91 -11.92
C SER A 692 35.31 -21.10 -11.15
N ALA A 693 34.95 -20.44 -10.06
CA ALA A 693 35.87 -19.62 -9.26
C ALA A 693 36.87 -20.43 -8.39
N THR A 694 36.67 -21.75 -8.26
CA THR A 694 37.54 -22.63 -7.46
C THR A 694 38.59 -23.38 -8.30
N GLY A 695 38.59 -23.20 -9.63
CA GLY A 695 39.50 -23.88 -10.57
C GLY A 695 40.86 -23.21 -10.81
N SER A 696 41.17 -22.08 -10.15
CA SER A 696 42.49 -21.45 -10.20
C SER A 696 43.19 -21.48 -8.85
N ARG A 697 43.72 -22.65 -8.48
CA ARG A 697 44.86 -22.79 -7.56
C ARG A 697 45.78 -23.89 -8.03
#